data_AF-A0A9R1D329-F1
#
_entry.id   AF-A0A9R1D329-F1
#
_cell.length_a   1.000
_cell.length_b   1.000
_cell.length_c   1.000
_cell.angle_alpha   90.00
_cell.angle_beta   90.00
_cell.angle_gamma   90.00
#
_symmetry.space_group_name_H-M   'P 1'
#
loop_
_entity.id
_entity.type
_entity.pdbx_description
1 polymer ?
#
loop_
_entity_poly.entity_id
_entity_poly.type
_entity_poly.pdbx_seq_one_letter_code
_entity_poly.pdbx_strand_id
1 'polypeptide(L)'
;MSYHQFATRAIHVGSEPDPSTGAVVPCLSVATTFKQDGINKTRGFDYSRSGNPTRSALERVLTSLETAPLSDAQGESFVFSSGSAATAAMAHWVTLAKKEGGAGGADGNGGGGHVLAVNDVYGGTARYFSRVARPTGLDITYLNMIEAGEEGIRAAIRPDTRLVWMEIPTNPTLLVHPLQLVSSIVKGLPDESRPLIVVDTTFLSSFNFTPLVSADPDFPPLADIAYSSLSKYSSGHSDIIMGSVTLSPQTARFRPELIQAVRFLQNSMGACPSPHDCHLMIRSLKTLSTRMIKHGVNALRIAAFLDNHPQVGEVCYPGYKEDRSFSQIRPLVSENLKRELEFLGWKFPWAAPSAEETKNLKENSLAHVRTLGIPFGGVVTFTLKDSTLEQTEKFCTSLNIISLAESLGGVESLIEVPSGMTHASLSKETREKLGITDNFLRFSVGIEDYEDLIEDLESGFAAIKQYLHSAPYSTPFDNWKPMEIMEDERVRYASAHIAASNPEKFAKARGEYLRTHFKNMREVAAALSGMNLKKAYAYLADVQDHKQVIPFRRFAGGIGRASQAKQFKTTKGRWPEKSVKFILRLLKNAESNADAKDLDVEELIIKNIVVQQAPKTRRRTYRAHGRINPYQGHPCHIEIILSVPSSEVPRAKDLDTTSSKKAETIAAIEA
;
A
#
# COMPACT_ATOMS: atom_id res chain seq x y z
N MET A 1 -24.42 -34.74 -3.94
CA MET A 1 -24.83 -34.03 -5.17
C MET A 1 -23.59 -33.36 -5.74
N SER A 2 -23.22 -33.59 -7.00
CA SER A 2 -22.14 -32.83 -7.63
C SER A 2 -22.71 -31.47 -8.09
N TYR A 3 -22.45 -30.43 -7.32
CA TYR A 3 -22.83 -29.07 -7.72
C TYR A 3 -21.80 -28.55 -8.72
N HIS A 4 -22.20 -28.35 -9.97
CA HIS A 4 -21.25 -27.93 -11.03
C HIS A 4 -21.13 -26.42 -11.19
N GLN A 5 -22.08 -25.62 -10.67
CA GLN A 5 -22.15 -24.17 -10.95
C GLN A 5 -21.73 -23.30 -9.76
N PHE A 6 -21.03 -22.19 -10.04
CA PHE A 6 -20.39 -21.34 -9.01
C PHE A 6 -21.35 -20.89 -7.90
N ALA A 7 -22.46 -20.23 -8.27
CA ALA A 7 -23.40 -19.68 -7.29
C ALA A 7 -23.97 -20.77 -6.36
N THR A 8 -24.34 -21.93 -6.92
CA THR A 8 -24.83 -23.08 -6.15
C THR A 8 -23.76 -23.59 -5.18
N ARG A 9 -22.50 -23.69 -5.62
CA ARG A 9 -21.38 -24.11 -4.76
C ARG A 9 -21.15 -23.11 -3.63
N ALA A 10 -21.14 -21.80 -3.94
CA ALA A 10 -20.95 -20.74 -2.95
C ALA A 10 -22.03 -20.76 -1.86
N ILE A 11 -23.26 -21.17 -2.21
CA ILE A 11 -24.40 -21.23 -1.29
C ILE A 11 -24.40 -22.50 -0.44
N HIS A 12 -24.04 -23.66 -1.03
CA HIS A 12 -24.29 -24.98 -0.42
C HIS A 12 -23.06 -25.74 0.06
N VAL A 13 -21.89 -25.59 -0.57
CA VAL A 13 -20.69 -26.34 -0.17
C VAL A 13 -20.22 -25.84 1.19
N GLY A 14 -19.96 -26.75 2.13
CA GLY A 14 -19.64 -26.39 3.52
C GLY A 14 -20.83 -25.79 4.28
N SER A 15 -22.02 -25.75 3.66
CA SER A 15 -23.29 -25.35 4.25
C SER A 15 -24.32 -26.48 4.22
N GLU A 16 -23.87 -27.72 4.33
CA GLU A 16 -24.78 -28.85 4.44
C GLU A 16 -25.61 -28.75 5.74
N PRO A 17 -26.91 -29.14 5.74
CA PRO A 17 -27.71 -29.12 6.94
C PRO A 17 -27.07 -29.91 8.08
N ASP A 18 -27.04 -29.33 9.28
CA ASP A 18 -26.43 -29.97 10.44
C ASP A 18 -27.13 -31.31 10.74
N PRO A 19 -26.42 -32.44 10.83
CA PRO A 19 -27.02 -33.76 10.98
C PRO A 19 -27.68 -33.99 12.34
N SER A 20 -27.35 -33.17 13.35
CA SER A 20 -27.88 -33.33 14.71
C SER A 20 -29.12 -32.47 14.99
N THR A 21 -29.20 -31.29 14.39
CA THR A 21 -30.24 -30.28 14.63
C THR A 21 -31.11 -29.99 13.42
N GLY A 22 -30.65 -30.32 12.21
CA GLY A 22 -31.28 -29.95 10.95
C GLY A 22 -31.07 -28.48 10.55
N ALA A 23 -30.17 -27.74 11.22
CA ALA A 23 -29.91 -26.34 10.91
C ALA A 23 -29.38 -26.17 9.47
N VAL A 24 -30.07 -25.36 8.66
CA VAL A 24 -29.72 -25.12 7.24
C VAL A 24 -28.52 -24.16 7.10
N VAL A 25 -28.33 -23.26 8.06
CA VAL A 25 -27.15 -22.38 8.13
C VAL A 25 -26.12 -23.05 9.04
N PRO A 26 -24.84 -23.15 8.64
CA PRO A 26 -23.79 -23.75 9.45
C PRO A 26 -23.72 -23.19 10.86
N CYS A 27 -23.67 -24.08 11.85
CA CYS A 27 -23.47 -23.68 13.24
C CYS A 27 -22.11 -22.96 13.42
N LEU A 28 -22.13 -21.90 14.22
CA LEU A 28 -20.91 -21.21 14.67
C LEU A 28 -20.31 -21.98 15.86
N SER A 29 -19.16 -22.62 15.65
CA SER A 29 -18.43 -23.32 16.71
C SER A 29 -17.38 -22.40 17.33
N VAL A 30 -17.72 -21.78 18.47
CA VAL A 30 -16.79 -20.96 19.28
C VAL A 30 -15.94 -21.77 20.26
N ALA A 31 -16.11 -23.09 20.29
CA ALA A 31 -15.39 -23.96 21.21
C ALA A 31 -13.89 -23.92 20.93
N THR A 32 -13.10 -23.69 21.98
CA THR A 32 -11.64 -23.69 21.88
C THR A 32 -11.06 -25.11 21.89
N THR A 33 -11.71 -26.04 22.58
CA THR A 33 -11.30 -27.44 22.70
C THR A 33 -12.48 -28.38 22.54
N PHE A 34 -12.20 -29.62 22.13
CA PHE A 34 -13.18 -30.64 21.82
C PHE A 34 -12.93 -31.90 22.65
N LYS A 35 -14.00 -32.52 23.14
CA LYS A 35 -13.92 -33.78 23.90
C LYS A 35 -13.30 -34.88 23.05
N GLN A 36 -12.32 -35.59 23.62
CA GLN A 36 -11.72 -36.80 23.04
C GLN A 36 -12.34 -38.06 23.68
N ASP A 37 -12.43 -39.15 22.92
CA ASP A 37 -12.96 -40.44 23.39
C ASP A 37 -11.87 -41.32 24.07
N GLY A 38 -10.65 -40.80 24.17
CA GLY A 38 -9.48 -41.42 24.79
C GLY A 38 -8.22 -40.60 24.48
N ILE A 39 -7.06 -41.03 24.98
CA ILE A 39 -5.78 -40.36 24.72
C ILE A 39 -5.55 -40.32 23.19
N ASN A 40 -5.52 -39.12 22.62
CA ASN A 40 -5.37 -38.84 21.19
C ASN A 40 -6.43 -39.50 20.28
N LYS A 41 -7.63 -39.79 20.81
CA LYS A 41 -8.78 -40.29 20.04
C LYS A 41 -9.78 -39.16 19.83
N THR A 42 -9.56 -38.36 18.78
CA THR A 42 -10.38 -37.19 18.45
C THR A 42 -11.58 -37.56 17.58
N ARG A 43 -12.59 -36.67 17.52
CA ARG A 43 -13.72 -36.76 16.58
C ARG A 43 -13.52 -35.85 15.36
N GLY A 44 -12.28 -35.70 14.93
CA GLY A 44 -11.86 -34.80 13.85
C GLY A 44 -11.27 -33.47 14.33
N PHE A 45 -11.59 -33.02 15.56
CA PHE A 45 -11.04 -31.80 16.15
C PHE A 45 -10.58 -32.04 17.60
N ASP A 46 -9.57 -31.29 18.03
CA ASP A 46 -8.99 -31.30 19.38
C ASP A 46 -8.86 -29.88 19.96
N TYR A 47 -8.27 -28.95 19.20
CA TYR A 47 -8.03 -27.56 19.58
C TYR A 47 -8.25 -26.60 18.40
N SER A 48 -9.01 -25.52 18.62
CA SER A 48 -9.53 -24.64 17.57
C SER A 48 -8.48 -23.93 16.73
N ARG A 49 -7.29 -23.65 17.29
CA ARG A 49 -6.16 -23.09 16.52
C ARG A 49 -5.71 -24.07 15.43
N SER A 50 -5.64 -25.36 15.77
CA SER A 50 -5.22 -26.44 14.88
C SER A 50 -6.31 -26.81 13.87
N GLY A 51 -7.56 -26.89 14.32
CA GLY A 51 -8.72 -27.16 13.46
C GLY A 51 -10.03 -26.74 14.13
N ASN A 52 -10.96 -26.18 13.36
CA ASN A 52 -12.27 -25.74 13.84
C ASN A 52 -13.36 -26.08 12.81
N PRO A 53 -14.54 -26.61 13.21
CA PRO A 53 -15.61 -26.97 12.28
C PRO A 53 -16.04 -25.84 11.33
N THR A 54 -16.20 -24.62 11.86
CA THR A 54 -16.62 -23.45 11.07
C THR A 54 -15.53 -22.99 10.10
N ARG A 55 -14.25 -23.03 10.52
CA ARG A 55 -13.11 -22.75 9.62
C ARG A 55 -12.98 -23.81 8.54
N SER A 56 -13.12 -25.09 8.88
CA SER A 56 -13.06 -26.19 7.91
C SER A 56 -14.20 -26.10 6.88
N ALA A 57 -15.39 -25.67 7.28
CA ALA A 57 -16.49 -25.37 6.35
C ALA A 57 -16.12 -24.25 5.36
N LEU A 58 -15.49 -23.18 5.85
CA LEU A 58 -15.00 -22.10 5.00
C LEU A 58 -13.90 -22.57 4.03
N GLU A 59 -12.93 -23.32 4.52
CA GLU A 59 -11.86 -23.89 3.69
C GLU A 59 -12.44 -24.78 2.58
N ARG A 60 -13.47 -25.59 2.87
CA ARG A 60 -14.16 -26.41 1.88
C ARG A 60 -14.86 -25.59 0.80
N VAL A 61 -15.59 -24.53 1.16
CA VAL A 61 -16.24 -23.68 0.15
C VAL A 61 -15.21 -22.95 -0.71
N LEU A 62 -14.14 -22.41 -0.12
CA LEU A 62 -13.09 -21.73 -0.87
C LEU A 62 -12.40 -22.67 -1.85
N THR A 63 -12.04 -23.90 -1.43
CA THR A 63 -11.48 -24.91 -2.34
C THR A 63 -12.43 -25.14 -3.51
N SER A 64 -13.72 -25.31 -3.23
CA SER A 64 -14.73 -25.55 -4.26
C SER A 64 -14.90 -24.38 -5.23
N LEU A 65 -14.74 -23.13 -4.78
CA LEU A 65 -14.87 -21.97 -5.66
C LEU A 65 -13.63 -21.77 -6.54
N GLU A 66 -12.44 -22.06 -6.01
CA GLU A 66 -11.16 -21.85 -6.72
C GLU A 66 -10.80 -23.00 -7.68
N THR A 67 -11.25 -24.23 -7.45
CA THR A 67 -10.75 -25.41 -8.19
C THR A 67 -11.80 -26.16 -9.02
N ALA A 68 -13.08 -25.80 -8.96
CA ALA A 68 -14.14 -26.46 -9.74
C ALA A 68 -14.34 -25.76 -11.10
N PRO A 69 -14.75 -26.46 -12.19
CA PRO A 69 -15.64 -27.63 -12.20
C PRO A 69 -14.96 -29.01 -12.16
N LEU A 70 -13.65 -29.12 -11.88
CA LEU A 70 -12.94 -30.40 -11.80
C LEU A 70 -13.72 -31.41 -10.93
N SER A 71 -14.17 -32.50 -11.56
CA SER A 71 -15.14 -33.47 -11.03
C SER A 71 -14.71 -34.18 -9.74
N ASP A 72 -13.42 -34.08 -9.40
CA ASP A 72 -12.78 -34.74 -8.25
C ASP A 72 -12.02 -33.75 -7.34
N ALA A 73 -12.50 -32.51 -7.16
CA ALA A 73 -11.76 -31.44 -6.48
C ALA A 73 -11.07 -31.87 -5.15
N GLN A 74 -9.75 -32.13 -5.24
CA GLN A 74 -8.81 -32.44 -4.16
C GLN A 74 -7.78 -31.31 -3.99
N GLY A 75 -8.16 -30.06 -4.28
CA GLY A 75 -7.39 -28.90 -3.85
C GLY A 75 -7.46 -28.73 -2.33
N GLU A 76 -6.67 -27.81 -1.78
CA GLU A 76 -6.65 -27.56 -0.34
C GLU A 76 -6.58 -26.05 -0.08
N SER A 77 -7.52 -25.54 0.71
CA SER A 77 -7.53 -24.14 1.12
C SER A 77 -7.11 -23.99 2.58
N PHE A 78 -6.32 -22.97 2.85
CA PHE A 78 -5.91 -22.55 4.18
C PHE A 78 -6.39 -21.13 4.41
N VAL A 79 -7.07 -20.89 5.52
CA VAL A 79 -7.56 -19.55 5.87
C VAL A 79 -6.75 -18.98 7.04
N PHE A 80 -6.40 -17.71 6.93
CA PHE A 80 -5.57 -16.97 7.86
C PHE A 80 -6.30 -15.74 8.39
N SER A 81 -5.84 -15.20 9.52
CA SER A 81 -6.41 -14.01 10.17
C SER A 81 -6.35 -12.73 9.33
N SER A 82 -5.56 -12.69 8.26
CA SER A 82 -5.50 -11.59 7.29
C SER A 82 -4.80 -12.03 6.00
N GLY A 83 -4.92 -11.22 4.94
CA GLY A 83 -4.09 -11.39 3.74
C GLY A 83 -2.60 -11.37 4.09
N SER A 84 -2.14 -10.41 4.90
CA SER A 84 -0.74 -10.34 5.31
C SER A 84 -0.26 -11.58 6.09
N ALA A 85 -1.13 -12.22 6.87
CA ALA A 85 -0.81 -13.49 7.52
C ALA A 85 -0.65 -14.64 6.50
N ALA A 86 -1.47 -14.66 5.44
CA ALA A 86 -1.30 -15.59 4.33
C ALA A 86 0.00 -15.32 3.55
N THR A 87 0.35 -14.05 3.30
CA THR A 87 1.65 -13.66 2.71
C THR A 87 2.80 -14.16 3.56
N ALA A 88 2.69 -13.99 4.89
CA ALA A 88 3.70 -14.43 5.83
C ALA A 88 3.88 -15.94 5.80
N ALA A 89 2.79 -16.71 5.81
CA ALA A 89 2.86 -18.17 5.71
C ALA A 89 3.57 -18.63 4.43
N MET A 90 3.27 -18.02 3.27
CA MET A 90 3.94 -18.38 2.01
C MET A 90 5.41 -18.00 1.99
N ALA A 91 5.77 -16.82 2.50
CA ALA A 91 7.17 -16.41 2.60
C ALA A 91 7.95 -17.31 3.56
N HIS A 92 7.38 -17.66 4.71
CA HIS A 92 8.00 -18.59 5.65
C HIS A 92 8.13 -19.99 5.07
N TRP A 93 7.15 -20.47 4.32
CA TRP A 93 7.23 -21.75 3.61
C TRP A 93 8.46 -21.83 2.70
N VAL A 94 8.75 -20.75 1.93
CA VAL A 94 9.96 -20.71 1.10
C VAL A 94 11.23 -20.93 1.91
N THR A 95 11.27 -20.45 3.15
CA THR A 95 12.45 -20.57 4.04
C THR A 95 12.56 -21.90 4.78
N LEU A 96 11.56 -22.78 4.67
CA LEU A 96 11.59 -24.09 5.34
C LEU A 96 12.62 -25.04 4.70
N ALA A 97 12.84 -26.19 5.34
CA ALA A 97 13.76 -27.21 4.88
C ALA A 97 13.33 -27.84 3.55
N LYS A 98 14.26 -28.46 2.81
CA LYS A 98 13.92 -29.13 1.53
C LYS A 98 12.84 -30.22 1.71
N LYS A 99 12.86 -30.93 2.85
CA LYS A 99 11.87 -31.97 3.18
C LYS A 99 10.44 -31.43 3.37
N GLU A 100 10.30 -30.12 3.62
CA GLU A 100 9.02 -29.41 3.77
C GLU A 100 8.63 -28.69 2.46
N GLY A 101 9.36 -28.94 1.38
CA GLY A 101 9.18 -28.32 0.06
C GLY A 101 9.78 -26.92 -0.08
N GLY A 102 10.42 -26.38 0.97
CA GLY A 102 11.08 -25.08 0.96
C GLY A 102 12.41 -25.07 0.20
N ALA A 103 13.10 -23.93 0.23
CA ALA A 103 14.41 -23.77 -0.41
C ALA A 103 15.51 -24.56 0.32
N GLY A 104 15.39 -24.69 1.64
CA GLY A 104 16.33 -25.40 2.50
C GLY A 104 17.64 -24.68 2.80
N GLY A 105 17.87 -23.47 2.30
CA GLY A 105 19.11 -22.73 2.57
C GLY A 105 20.37 -23.44 2.06
N ALA A 106 21.52 -23.09 2.64
CA ALA A 106 22.82 -23.61 2.23
C ALA A 106 23.03 -25.10 2.58
N ASP A 107 22.48 -25.56 3.71
CA ASP A 107 22.69 -26.91 4.27
C ASP A 107 21.48 -27.85 4.09
N GLY A 108 20.38 -27.37 3.51
CA GLY A 108 19.14 -28.11 3.31
C GLY A 108 18.15 -28.05 4.48
N ASN A 109 18.52 -27.44 5.61
CA ASN A 109 17.73 -27.43 6.86
C ASN A 109 16.86 -26.17 7.05
N GLY A 110 16.89 -25.25 6.09
CA GLY A 110 16.09 -24.02 6.10
C GLY A 110 16.94 -22.76 6.23
N GLY A 111 16.27 -21.61 6.21
CA GLY A 111 16.92 -20.29 6.20
C GLY A 111 17.36 -19.88 4.80
N GLY A 112 16.66 -18.93 4.19
CA GLY A 112 16.94 -18.45 2.84
C GLY A 112 16.03 -19.00 1.74
N GLY A 113 16.40 -18.73 0.49
CA GLY A 113 15.59 -19.00 -0.70
C GLY A 113 15.27 -17.72 -1.45
N HIS A 114 14.57 -17.86 -2.58
CA HIS A 114 14.28 -16.74 -3.45
C HIS A 114 12.81 -16.72 -3.92
N VAL A 115 12.24 -15.52 -3.93
CA VAL A 115 10.93 -15.19 -4.56
C VAL A 115 11.15 -14.26 -5.74
N LEU A 116 10.62 -14.62 -6.90
CA LEU A 116 10.49 -13.71 -8.04
C LEU A 116 9.10 -13.10 -8.02
N ALA A 117 8.99 -11.79 -7.80
CA ALA A 117 7.71 -11.08 -7.72
C ALA A 117 7.54 -10.08 -8.86
N VAL A 118 6.29 -9.80 -9.26
CA VAL A 118 6.01 -8.63 -10.11
C VAL A 118 6.41 -7.33 -9.42
N ASN A 119 6.82 -6.33 -10.20
CA ASN A 119 7.38 -5.07 -9.69
C ASN A 119 6.39 -4.18 -8.93
N ASP A 120 5.10 -4.26 -9.26
CA ASP A 120 4.03 -3.56 -8.56
C ASP A 120 3.14 -4.59 -7.88
N VAL A 121 3.14 -4.57 -6.56
CA VAL A 121 2.30 -5.39 -5.69
C VAL A 121 1.71 -4.50 -4.63
N TYR A 122 0.65 -4.96 -3.97
CA TYR A 122 0.12 -4.26 -2.80
C TYR A 122 1.24 -3.81 -1.84
N GLY A 123 1.25 -2.52 -1.47
CA GLY A 123 2.28 -1.94 -0.60
C GLY A 123 2.51 -2.68 0.72
N GLY A 124 1.50 -3.38 1.26
CA GLY A 124 1.68 -4.28 2.41
C GLY A 124 2.50 -5.54 2.11
N THR A 125 2.33 -6.13 0.93
CA THR A 125 3.14 -7.25 0.42
C THR A 125 4.59 -6.81 0.23
N ALA A 126 4.80 -5.66 -0.43
CA ALA A 126 6.14 -5.08 -0.61
C ALA A 126 6.83 -4.79 0.73
N ARG A 127 6.10 -4.21 1.69
CA ARG A 127 6.60 -3.94 3.06
C ARG A 127 6.96 -5.23 3.80
N TYR A 128 6.14 -6.27 3.69
CA TYR A 128 6.42 -7.55 4.33
C TYR A 128 7.69 -8.19 3.76
N PHE A 129 7.79 -8.30 2.43
CA PHE A 129 8.98 -8.86 1.78
C PHE A 129 10.25 -8.07 2.11
N SER A 130 10.22 -6.74 2.03
CA SER A 130 11.40 -5.90 2.26
C SER A 130 11.86 -5.86 3.72
N ARG A 131 10.93 -5.75 4.69
CA ARG A 131 11.28 -5.48 6.09
C ARG A 131 11.16 -6.66 7.04
N VAL A 132 10.32 -7.64 6.70
CA VAL A 132 10.03 -8.79 7.59
C VAL A 132 10.65 -10.07 7.04
N ALA A 133 10.54 -10.33 5.74
CA ALA A 133 11.03 -11.57 5.15
C ALA A 133 12.55 -11.56 4.91
N ARG A 134 13.15 -10.45 4.43
CA ARG A 134 14.60 -10.40 4.19
C ARG A 134 15.48 -10.79 5.40
N PRO A 135 15.17 -10.37 6.64
CA PRO A 135 15.91 -10.82 7.82
C PRO A 135 15.91 -12.35 8.06
N THR A 136 14.99 -13.11 7.46
CA THR A 136 14.98 -14.59 7.54
C THR A 136 15.91 -15.26 6.52
N GLY A 137 16.66 -14.46 5.75
CA GLY A 137 17.51 -14.89 4.64
C GLY A 137 16.77 -14.95 3.30
N LEU A 138 15.45 -14.72 3.28
CA LEU A 138 14.68 -14.76 2.03
C LEU A 138 15.07 -13.59 1.12
N ASP A 139 15.46 -13.90 -0.11
CA ASP A 139 15.73 -12.89 -1.13
C ASP A 139 14.51 -12.71 -2.04
N ILE A 140 14.33 -11.49 -2.55
CA ILE A 140 13.19 -11.11 -3.40
C ILE A 140 13.69 -10.28 -4.57
N THR A 141 13.47 -10.79 -5.78
CA THR A 141 13.64 -10.04 -7.04
C THR A 141 12.30 -9.50 -7.49
N TYR A 142 12.18 -8.18 -7.62
CA TYR A 142 11.04 -7.52 -8.23
C TYR A 142 11.31 -7.28 -9.71
N LEU A 143 10.40 -7.73 -10.58
CA LEU A 143 10.58 -7.66 -12.03
C LEU A 143 9.32 -7.14 -12.73
N ASN A 144 9.48 -6.13 -13.59
CA ASN A 144 8.45 -5.79 -14.56
C ASN A 144 8.46 -6.83 -15.68
N MET A 145 7.65 -7.87 -15.51
CA MET A 145 7.63 -9.00 -16.46
C MET A 145 7.05 -8.64 -17.84
N ILE A 146 6.35 -7.51 -17.97
CA ILE A 146 5.90 -7.00 -19.27
C ILE A 146 7.11 -6.49 -20.06
N GLU A 147 7.95 -5.67 -19.44
CA GLU A 147 9.14 -5.08 -20.07
C GLU A 147 10.29 -6.10 -20.23
N ALA A 148 10.46 -7.00 -19.26
CA ALA A 148 11.55 -7.98 -19.26
C ALA A 148 11.42 -9.03 -20.37
N GLY A 149 10.19 -9.30 -20.84
CA GLY A 149 9.92 -10.34 -21.83
C GLY A 149 10.34 -11.74 -21.37
N GLU A 150 10.32 -12.70 -22.30
CA GLU A 150 10.64 -14.10 -21.99
C GLU A 150 12.07 -14.28 -21.46
N GLU A 151 13.07 -13.66 -22.11
CA GLU A 151 14.48 -13.80 -21.74
C GLU A 151 14.76 -13.26 -20.33
N GLY A 152 14.21 -12.07 -20.01
CA GLY A 152 14.39 -11.47 -18.69
C GLY A 152 13.68 -12.27 -17.59
N ILE A 153 12.49 -12.82 -17.85
CA ILE A 153 11.80 -13.72 -16.90
C ILE A 153 12.64 -14.97 -16.65
N ARG A 154 13.15 -15.63 -17.69
CA ARG A 154 14.01 -16.82 -17.55
C ARG A 154 15.28 -16.52 -16.75
N ALA A 155 15.93 -15.39 -17.03
CA ALA A 155 17.14 -14.97 -16.33
C ALA A 155 16.91 -14.67 -14.84
N ALA A 156 15.72 -14.22 -14.47
CA ALA A 156 15.38 -13.92 -13.07
C ALA A 156 15.03 -15.18 -12.25
N ILE A 157 14.79 -16.33 -12.89
CA ILE A 157 14.57 -17.60 -12.19
C ILE A 157 15.93 -18.19 -11.82
N ARG A 158 16.22 -18.24 -10.52
CA ARG A 158 17.43 -18.80 -9.91
C ARG A 158 17.23 -20.27 -9.49
N PRO A 159 18.32 -21.04 -9.27
CA PRO A 159 18.22 -22.41 -8.74
C PRO A 159 17.51 -22.52 -7.38
N ASP A 160 17.55 -21.47 -6.57
CA ASP A 160 16.91 -21.36 -5.26
C ASP A 160 15.56 -20.62 -5.30
N THR A 161 15.06 -20.23 -6.48
CA THR A 161 13.68 -19.73 -6.61
C THR A 161 12.71 -20.85 -6.22
N ARG A 162 11.79 -20.55 -5.31
CA ARG A 162 10.71 -21.48 -4.93
C ARG A 162 9.33 -20.94 -5.20
N LEU A 163 9.22 -19.62 -5.37
CA LEU A 163 7.95 -18.97 -5.59
C LEU A 163 8.09 -17.90 -6.66
N VAL A 164 7.16 -17.91 -7.61
CA VAL A 164 6.88 -16.78 -8.51
C VAL A 164 5.58 -16.14 -8.02
N TRP A 165 5.66 -14.90 -7.54
CA TRP A 165 4.53 -14.15 -6.99
C TRP A 165 3.96 -13.19 -8.03
N MET A 166 2.78 -13.52 -8.53
CA MET A 166 2.00 -12.72 -9.47
C MET A 166 0.86 -12.01 -8.74
N GLU A 167 0.46 -10.84 -9.21
CA GLU A 167 -0.74 -10.12 -8.77
C GLU A 167 -1.48 -9.64 -10.02
N ILE A 168 -2.75 -10.05 -10.20
CA ILE A 168 -3.48 -9.81 -11.45
C ILE A 168 -4.91 -9.29 -11.16
N PRO A 169 -5.25 -8.06 -11.62
CA PRO A 169 -4.32 -6.97 -11.96
C PRO A 169 -3.53 -6.50 -10.73
N THR A 170 -2.44 -5.77 -10.95
CA THR A 170 -1.60 -5.21 -9.87
C THR A 170 -2.28 -4.02 -9.16
N ASN A 171 -2.03 -3.88 -7.85
CA ASN A 171 -2.46 -2.75 -7.04
C ASN A 171 -1.31 -1.74 -6.82
N PRO A 172 -1.46 -0.46 -7.22
CA PRO A 172 -2.70 0.18 -7.66
C PRO A 172 -2.79 0.39 -9.17
N THR A 173 -1.76 0.05 -9.96
CA THR A 173 -1.64 0.49 -11.37
C THR A 173 -2.47 -0.31 -12.37
N LEU A 174 -3.11 -1.39 -11.94
CA LEU A 174 -3.92 -2.30 -12.75
C LEU A 174 -3.18 -2.93 -13.94
N LEU A 175 -1.85 -3.04 -13.88
CA LEU A 175 -1.09 -3.78 -14.88
C LEU A 175 -1.50 -5.26 -14.87
N VAL A 176 -1.58 -5.84 -16.07
CA VAL A 176 -1.84 -7.27 -16.30
C VAL A 176 -0.57 -7.90 -16.86
N HIS A 177 0.27 -8.44 -15.98
CA HIS A 177 1.50 -9.14 -16.37
C HIS A 177 1.19 -10.41 -17.19
N PRO A 178 2.11 -10.87 -18.06
CA PRO A 178 1.85 -11.94 -19.03
C PRO A 178 1.83 -13.33 -18.35
N LEU A 179 0.78 -13.63 -17.59
CA LEU A 179 0.69 -14.85 -16.79
C LEU A 179 0.79 -16.14 -17.62
N GLN A 180 0.23 -16.17 -18.83
CA GLN A 180 0.35 -17.34 -19.71
C GLN A 180 1.80 -17.63 -20.11
N LEU A 181 2.57 -16.58 -20.43
CA LEU A 181 4.00 -16.70 -20.71
C LEU A 181 4.77 -17.18 -19.47
N VAL A 182 4.54 -16.56 -18.31
CA VAL A 182 5.19 -16.95 -17.05
C VAL A 182 4.88 -18.41 -16.71
N SER A 183 3.61 -18.82 -16.81
CA SER A 183 3.17 -20.20 -16.61
C SER A 183 3.88 -21.16 -17.57
N SER A 184 3.96 -20.81 -18.85
CA SER A 184 4.62 -21.66 -19.86
C SER A 184 6.11 -21.82 -19.59
N ILE A 185 6.80 -20.73 -19.22
CA ILE A 185 8.22 -20.75 -18.86
C ILE A 185 8.44 -21.64 -17.63
N VAL A 186 7.71 -21.38 -16.55
CA VAL A 186 7.90 -22.07 -15.26
C VAL A 186 7.54 -23.55 -15.41
N LYS A 187 6.42 -23.89 -16.06
CA LYS A 187 6.00 -25.29 -16.26
C LYS A 187 6.86 -26.06 -17.25
N GLY A 188 7.66 -25.37 -18.07
CA GLY A 188 8.68 -26.00 -18.90
C GLY A 188 9.98 -26.37 -18.15
N LEU A 189 10.12 -25.96 -16.88
CA LEU A 189 11.29 -26.31 -16.04
C LEU A 189 11.13 -27.71 -15.42
N PRO A 190 12.24 -28.40 -15.08
CA PRO A 190 12.19 -29.71 -14.43
C PRO A 190 11.46 -29.66 -13.08
N ASP A 191 10.56 -30.62 -12.84
CA ASP A 191 9.65 -30.64 -11.69
C ASP A 191 10.37 -30.53 -10.33
N GLU A 192 11.55 -31.11 -10.16
CA GLU A 192 12.28 -31.04 -8.88
C GLU A 192 12.83 -29.64 -8.55
N SER A 193 13.07 -28.83 -9.59
CA SER A 193 13.68 -27.49 -9.48
C SER A 193 12.69 -26.36 -9.77
N ARG A 194 11.49 -26.70 -10.25
CA ARG A 194 10.47 -25.75 -10.68
C ARG A 194 9.90 -24.96 -9.48
N PRO A 195 9.89 -23.62 -9.52
CA PRO A 195 9.18 -22.83 -8.52
C PRO A 195 7.66 -22.94 -8.68
N LEU A 196 6.93 -22.75 -7.59
CA LEU A 196 5.46 -22.67 -7.62
C LEU A 196 5.02 -21.28 -8.07
N ILE A 197 3.96 -21.21 -8.86
CA ILE A 197 3.33 -19.94 -9.23
C ILE A 197 2.20 -19.65 -8.25
N VAL A 198 2.32 -18.57 -7.50
CA VAL A 198 1.25 -17.95 -6.72
C VAL A 198 0.66 -16.81 -7.51
N VAL A 199 -0.67 -16.76 -7.60
CA VAL A 199 -1.38 -15.61 -8.15
C VAL A 199 -2.28 -15.01 -7.08
N ASP A 200 -2.02 -13.76 -6.72
CA ASP A 200 -2.94 -12.94 -5.93
C ASP A 200 -4.13 -12.53 -6.82
N THR A 201 -5.30 -13.10 -6.51
CA THR A 201 -6.57 -12.89 -7.21
C THR A 201 -7.49 -11.91 -6.47
N THR A 202 -7.00 -11.18 -5.47
CA THR A 202 -7.79 -10.30 -4.60
C THR A 202 -8.69 -9.34 -5.37
N PHE A 203 -8.22 -8.77 -6.48
CA PHE A 203 -8.95 -7.78 -7.28
C PHE A 203 -10.09 -8.36 -8.13
N LEU A 204 -10.08 -9.68 -8.36
CA LEU A 204 -11.01 -10.35 -9.26
C LEU A 204 -11.91 -11.36 -8.55
N SER A 205 -11.47 -11.88 -7.39
CA SER A 205 -12.05 -13.05 -6.72
C SER A 205 -12.07 -14.31 -7.61
N SER A 206 -12.42 -15.44 -7.00
CA SER A 206 -12.64 -16.71 -7.72
C SER A 206 -13.83 -16.68 -8.69
N PHE A 207 -14.63 -15.61 -8.68
CA PHE A 207 -15.71 -15.46 -9.65
C PHE A 207 -15.20 -14.92 -10.99
N ASN A 208 -14.41 -13.85 -11.05
CA ASN A 208 -13.98 -13.26 -12.33
C ASN A 208 -12.76 -13.98 -12.94
N PHE A 209 -11.92 -14.59 -12.10
CA PHE A 209 -10.70 -15.25 -12.53
C PHE A 209 -10.34 -16.45 -11.64
N THR A 210 -10.05 -17.60 -12.27
CA THR A 210 -9.73 -18.87 -11.58
C THR A 210 -8.43 -19.45 -12.12
N PRO A 211 -7.25 -19.05 -11.62
CA PRO A 211 -5.96 -19.47 -12.17
C PRO A 211 -5.64 -20.96 -11.94
N LEU A 212 -6.37 -21.63 -11.04
CA LEU A 212 -6.18 -23.05 -10.71
C LEU A 212 -7.05 -24.00 -11.55
N VAL A 213 -7.89 -23.43 -12.41
CA VAL A 213 -8.71 -24.19 -13.36
C VAL A 213 -8.16 -23.91 -14.75
N SER A 214 -7.90 -24.97 -15.51
CA SER A 214 -7.57 -24.78 -16.91
C SER A 214 -8.82 -24.46 -17.71
N ALA A 215 -8.74 -23.43 -18.56
CA ALA A 215 -9.79 -23.15 -19.54
C ALA A 215 -9.83 -24.22 -20.65
N ASP A 216 -8.72 -24.92 -20.86
CA ASP A 216 -8.59 -26.00 -21.85
C ASP A 216 -8.11 -27.28 -21.14
N PRO A 217 -8.88 -28.38 -21.17
CA PRO A 217 -8.50 -29.65 -20.53
C PRO A 217 -7.14 -30.20 -20.95
N ASP A 218 -6.65 -29.86 -22.15
CA ASP A 218 -5.37 -30.31 -22.68
C ASP A 218 -4.18 -29.50 -22.15
N PHE A 219 -4.44 -28.34 -21.54
CA PHE A 219 -3.41 -27.49 -20.93
C PHE A 219 -3.51 -27.52 -19.39
N PRO A 220 -2.38 -27.41 -18.67
CA PRO A 220 -2.41 -27.31 -17.23
C PRO A 220 -2.92 -25.91 -16.80
N PRO A 221 -3.43 -25.75 -15.57
CA PRO A 221 -3.85 -24.45 -15.05
C PRO A 221 -2.74 -23.39 -15.12
N LEU A 222 -3.07 -22.10 -14.97
CA LEU A 222 -2.07 -21.04 -15.05
C LEU A 222 -1.20 -20.90 -13.79
N ALA A 223 -1.68 -21.42 -12.66
CA ALA A 223 -0.97 -21.33 -11.39
C ALA A 223 -1.00 -22.63 -10.59
N ASP A 224 -0.12 -22.72 -9.59
CA ASP A 224 -0.12 -23.79 -8.59
C ASP A 224 -0.96 -23.37 -7.36
N ILE A 225 -0.99 -22.07 -7.08
CA ILE A 225 -1.58 -21.50 -5.86
C ILE A 225 -2.38 -20.22 -6.18
N ALA A 226 -3.60 -20.14 -5.68
CA ALA A 226 -4.38 -18.91 -5.62
C ALA A 226 -4.24 -18.30 -4.22
N TYR A 227 -3.89 -17.01 -4.17
CA TYR A 227 -3.86 -16.23 -2.95
C TYR A 227 -4.99 -15.19 -3.00
N SER A 228 -5.64 -14.92 -1.88
CA SER A 228 -6.63 -13.85 -1.79
C SER A 228 -6.67 -13.19 -0.42
N SER A 229 -6.68 -11.86 -0.39
CA SER A 229 -7.19 -11.11 0.75
C SER A 229 -8.72 -11.15 0.73
N LEU A 230 -9.29 -12.12 1.43
CA LEU A 230 -10.73 -12.30 1.55
C LEU A 230 -11.46 -11.08 2.14
N SER A 231 -10.74 -10.21 2.85
CA SER A 231 -11.25 -8.91 3.34
C SER A 231 -11.87 -8.00 2.28
N LYS A 232 -11.60 -8.26 1.00
CA LYS A 232 -12.05 -7.43 -0.14
C LYS A 232 -13.34 -7.98 -0.72
N TYR A 233 -13.39 -8.28 -2.02
CA TYR A 233 -14.60 -8.76 -2.70
C TYR A 233 -15.23 -10.01 -2.08
N SER A 234 -14.42 -10.93 -1.54
CA SER A 234 -14.95 -12.17 -0.92
C SER A 234 -15.87 -11.88 0.27
N SER A 235 -15.45 -11.02 1.21
CA SER A 235 -16.35 -10.45 2.23
C SER A 235 -17.35 -9.50 1.57
N GLY A 236 -16.87 -8.42 0.95
CA GLY A 236 -17.71 -7.43 0.30
C GLY A 236 -18.55 -6.57 1.22
N HIS A 237 -18.39 -6.66 2.55
CA HIS A 237 -19.17 -5.90 3.52
C HIS A 237 -18.29 -5.06 4.46
N SER A 238 -16.99 -4.98 4.19
CA SER A 238 -16.02 -4.15 4.92
C SER A 238 -15.99 -4.38 6.43
N ASP A 239 -16.24 -5.61 6.84
CA ASP A 239 -16.42 -6.01 8.24
C ASP A 239 -15.54 -7.20 8.66
N ILE A 240 -14.78 -7.79 7.74
CA ILE A 240 -13.92 -8.95 7.97
C ILE A 240 -12.51 -8.68 7.46
N ILE A 241 -11.50 -8.98 8.28
CA ILE A 241 -10.11 -9.09 7.84
C ILE A 241 -9.75 -10.57 7.80
N MET A 242 -9.37 -11.07 6.63
CA MET A 242 -9.06 -12.48 6.41
C MET A 242 -8.24 -12.69 5.14
N GLY A 243 -7.44 -13.75 5.09
CA GLY A 243 -6.69 -14.15 3.91
C GLY A 243 -6.82 -15.65 3.63
N SER A 244 -6.58 -16.06 2.40
CA SER A 244 -6.53 -17.47 2.02
C SER A 244 -5.43 -17.79 1.04
N VAL A 245 -5.00 -19.05 1.09
CA VAL A 245 -4.14 -19.70 0.12
C VAL A 245 -4.82 -20.99 -0.30
N THR A 246 -5.00 -21.20 -1.60
CA THR A 246 -5.59 -22.42 -2.15
C THR A 246 -4.63 -23.08 -3.11
N LEU A 247 -4.36 -24.37 -2.90
CA LEU A 247 -3.53 -25.18 -3.78
C LEU A 247 -4.40 -25.82 -4.86
N SER A 248 -3.88 -25.87 -6.09
CA SER A 248 -4.53 -26.60 -7.17
C SER A 248 -4.62 -28.10 -6.83
N PRO A 249 -5.61 -28.84 -7.36
CA PRO A 249 -5.68 -30.29 -7.14
C PRO A 249 -4.43 -31.04 -7.61
N GLN A 250 -3.79 -30.57 -8.69
CA GLN A 250 -2.54 -31.17 -9.16
C GLN A 250 -1.40 -30.91 -8.17
N THR A 251 -1.23 -29.67 -7.72
CA THR A 251 -0.20 -29.31 -6.73
C THR A 251 -0.41 -30.06 -5.42
N ALA A 252 -1.64 -30.12 -4.91
CA ALA A 252 -1.99 -30.86 -3.70
C ALA A 252 -1.64 -32.35 -3.80
N ARG A 253 -1.85 -32.97 -4.97
CA ARG A 253 -1.53 -34.38 -5.24
C ARG A 253 -0.03 -34.64 -5.35
N PHE A 254 0.70 -33.79 -6.05
CA PHE A 254 2.13 -34.02 -6.36
C PHE A 254 3.09 -33.43 -5.33
N ARG A 255 2.62 -32.53 -4.47
CA ARG A 255 3.40 -31.87 -3.41
C ARG A 255 2.68 -31.98 -2.04
N PRO A 256 2.35 -33.20 -1.55
CA PRO A 256 1.61 -33.36 -0.29
C PRO A 256 2.36 -32.81 0.93
N GLU A 257 3.69 -32.71 0.87
CA GLU A 257 4.51 -32.07 1.90
C GLU A 257 4.21 -30.57 2.07
N LEU A 258 3.78 -29.89 1.00
CA LEU A 258 3.37 -28.49 1.06
C LEU A 258 2.12 -28.32 1.92
N ILE A 259 1.14 -29.24 1.81
CA ILE A 259 -0.07 -29.19 2.66
C ILE A 259 0.30 -29.29 4.12
N GLN A 260 1.18 -30.24 4.47
CA GLN A 260 1.64 -30.44 5.84
C GLN A 260 2.40 -29.21 6.35
N ALA A 261 3.27 -28.63 5.52
CA ALA A 261 4.04 -27.44 5.86
C ALA A 261 3.14 -26.21 6.07
N VAL A 262 2.17 -25.97 5.21
CA VAL A 262 1.25 -24.81 5.35
C VAL A 262 0.30 -25.01 6.54
N ARG A 263 -0.22 -26.22 6.79
CA ARG A 263 -0.99 -26.53 8.03
C ARG A 263 -0.14 -26.33 9.27
N PHE A 264 1.11 -26.78 9.24
CA PHE A 264 2.06 -26.57 10.32
C PHE A 264 2.25 -25.07 10.57
N LEU A 265 2.50 -24.27 9.55
CA LEU A 265 2.64 -22.82 9.68
C LEU A 265 1.37 -22.14 10.20
N GLN A 266 0.19 -22.47 9.63
CA GLN A 266 -1.11 -21.97 10.09
C GLN A 266 -1.31 -22.20 11.59
N ASN A 267 -0.94 -23.39 12.07
CA ASN A 267 -1.07 -23.77 13.47
C ASN A 267 0.02 -23.13 14.36
N SER A 268 1.28 -23.20 13.95
CA SER A 268 2.45 -22.85 14.76
C SER A 268 2.70 -21.35 14.82
N MET A 269 2.39 -20.61 13.75
CA MET A 269 2.38 -19.15 13.78
C MET A 269 1.16 -18.59 14.53
N GLY A 270 0.12 -19.42 14.71
CA GLY A 270 -1.12 -19.02 15.37
C GLY A 270 -1.95 -17.99 14.60
N ALA A 271 -1.64 -17.78 13.32
CA ALA A 271 -2.31 -16.80 12.47
C ALA A 271 -3.65 -17.33 11.89
N CYS A 272 -4.40 -18.06 12.71
CA CYS A 272 -5.71 -18.61 12.36
C CYS A 272 -6.83 -17.57 12.59
N PRO A 273 -7.86 -17.53 11.72
CA PRO A 273 -8.99 -16.61 11.87
C PRO A 273 -9.92 -17.00 13.03
N SER A 274 -10.69 -16.02 13.51
CA SER A 274 -11.81 -16.25 14.42
C SER A 274 -12.90 -17.12 13.76
N PRO A 275 -13.50 -18.11 14.46
CA PRO A 275 -14.66 -18.84 13.93
C PRO A 275 -15.84 -17.92 13.57
N HIS A 276 -15.99 -16.80 14.27
CA HIS A 276 -17.03 -15.80 13.97
C HIS A 276 -16.82 -15.19 12.57
N ASP A 277 -15.60 -14.77 12.27
CA ASP A 277 -15.25 -14.19 10.98
C ASP A 277 -15.37 -15.23 9.87
N CYS A 278 -15.04 -16.50 10.16
CA CYS A 278 -15.26 -17.60 9.22
C CYS A 278 -16.75 -17.78 8.89
N HIS A 279 -17.63 -17.70 9.89
CA HIS A 279 -19.06 -17.80 9.70
C HIS A 279 -19.61 -16.62 8.87
N LEU A 280 -19.18 -15.39 9.17
CA LEU A 280 -19.55 -14.21 8.39
C LEU A 280 -19.01 -14.27 6.95
N MET A 281 -17.82 -14.82 6.74
CA MET A 281 -17.26 -15.03 5.40
C MET A 281 -18.10 -16.04 4.60
N ILE A 282 -18.50 -17.16 5.21
CA ILE A 282 -19.41 -18.13 4.56
C ILE A 282 -20.71 -17.44 4.13
N ARG A 283 -21.29 -16.59 4.98
CA ARG A 283 -22.48 -15.77 4.62
C ARG A 283 -22.18 -14.87 3.42
N SER A 284 -21.05 -14.18 3.44
CA SER A 284 -20.65 -13.20 2.44
C SER A 284 -20.43 -13.80 1.05
N LEU A 285 -19.80 -14.97 0.98
CA LEU A 285 -19.52 -15.69 -0.27
C LEU A 285 -20.80 -16.06 -1.04
N LYS A 286 -21.94 -16.25 -0.35
CA LYS A 286 -23.22 -16.61 -1.00
C LYS A 286 -23.74 -15.55 -1.97
N THR A 287 -23.26 -14.31 -1.84
CA THR A 287 -23.64 -13.17 -2.71
C THR A 287 -22.52 -12.72 -3.64
N LEU A 288 -21.38 -13.43 -3.65
CA LEU A 288 -20.19 -13.00 -4.37
C LEU A 288 -20.45 -12.81 -5.87
N SER A 289 -21.08 -13.77 -6.55
CA SER A 289 -21.32 -13.69 -7.99
C SER A 289 -22.22 -12.51 -8.37
N THR A 290 -23.29 -12.27 -7.60
CA THR A 290 -24.23 -11.17 -7.89
C THR A 290 -23.58 -9.81 -7.68
N ARG A 291 -22.80 -9.64 -6.59
CA ARG A 291 -22.04 -8.42 -6.31
C ARG A 291 -21.00 -8.16 -7.39
N MET A 292 -20.21 -9.17 -7.77
CA MET A 292 -19.13 -9.02 -8.76
C MET A 292 -19.63 -8.62 -10.15
N ILE A 293 -20.79 -9.13 -10.59
CA ILE A 293 -21.42 -8.68 -11.84
C ILE A 293 -21.75 -7.19 -11.79
N LYS A 294 -22.40 -6.74 -10.71
CA LYS A 294 -22.80 -5.34 -10.53
C LYS A 294 -21.59 -4.41 -10.42
N HIS A 295 -20.56 -4.80 -9.67
CA HIS A 295 -19.28 -4.08 -9.62
C HIS A 295 -18.68 -3.90 -11.01
N GLY A 296 -18.55 -4.98 -11.79
CA GLY A 296 -17.93 -4.92 -13.11
C GLY A 296 -18.72 -4.12 -14.14
N VAL A 297 -20.04 -4.19 -14.09
CA VAL A 297 -20.93 -3.38 -14.95
C VAL A 297 -20.83 -1.90 -14.59
N ASN A 298 -20.85 -1.56 -13.29
CA ASN A 298 -20.67 -0.18 -12.83
C ASN A 298 -19.27 0.33 -13.22
N ALA A 299 -18.21 -0.43 -12.96
CA ALA A 299 -16.84 -0.05 -13.29
C ALA A 299 -16.63 0.19 -14.79
N LEU A 300 -17.24 -0.63 -15.65
CA LEU A 300 -17.16 -0.44 -17.11
C LEU A 300 -17.84 0.86 -17.58
N ARG A 301 -18.98 1.21 -16.97
CA ARG A 301 -19.66 2.50 -17.22
C ARG A 301 -18.85 3.69 -16.71
N ILE A 302 -18.32 3.58 -15.49
CA ILE A 302 -17.49 4.60 -14.87
C ILE A 302 -16.20 4.83 -15.68
N ALA A 303 -15.53 3.77 -16.11
CA ALA A 303 -14.34 3.89 -16.96
C ALA A 303 -14.65 4.64 -18.26
N ALA A 304 -15.74 4.29 -18.95
CA ALA A 304 -16.16 4.98 -20.16
C ALA A 304 -16.54 6.46 -19.92
N PHE A 305 -17.21 6.76 -18.80
CA PHE A 305 -17.52 8.14 -18.41
C PHE A 305 -16.24 8.95 -18.15
N LEU A 306 -15.32 8.41 -17.35
CA LEU A 306 -14.06 9.07 -16.99
C LEU A 306 -13.18 9.30 -18.22
N ASP A 307 -13.09 8.33 -19.14
CA ASP A 307 -12.27 8.42 -20.35
C ASP A 307 -12.71 9.58 -21.28
N ASN A 308 -14.01 9.90 -21.26
CA ASN A 308 -14.58 11.02 -22.03
C ASN A 308 -14.62 12.35 -21.25
N HIS A 309 -14.24 12.38 -19.97
CA HIS A 309 -14.40 13.56 -19.14
C HIS A 309 -13.22 14.55 -19.31
N PRO A 310 -13.46 15.86 -19.55
CA PRO A 310 -12.40 16.81 -19.92
C PRO A 310 -11.35 17.07 -18.83
N GLN A 311 -11.69 16.85 -17.55
CA GLN A 311 -10.76 17.01 -16.42
C GLN A 311 -9.97 15.74 -16.07
N VAL A 312 -10.22 14.62 -16.76
CA VAL A 312 -9.56 13.34 -16.52
C VAL A 312 -8.43 13.13 -17.53
N GLY A 313 -7.29 12.62 -17.07
CA GLY A 313 -6.12 12.27 -17.85
C GLY A 313 -6.19 10.82 -18.34
N GLU A 314 -5.19 10.02 -17.97
CA GLU A 314 -5.21 8.56 -18.20
C GLU A 314 -6.27 7.89 -17.33
N VAL A 315 -7.02 6.96 -17.93
CA VAL A 315 -7.94 6.02 -17.27
C VAL A 315 -7.43 4.61 -17.52
N CYS A 316 -7.39 3.79 -16.49
CA CYS A 316 -7.10 2.37 -16.62
C CYS A 316 -8.20 1.54 -15.96
N TYR A 317 -8.76 0.64 -16.76
CA TYR A 317 -9.65 -0.43 -16.36
C TYR A 317 -9.46 -1.57 -17.37
N PRO A 318 -8.81 -2.68 -17.00
CA PRO A 318 -8.45 -3.73 -17.96
C PRO A 318 -9.65 -4.34 -18.71
N GLY A 319 -10.87 -4.21 -18.18
CA GLY A 319 -12.11 -4.62 -18.81
C GLY A 319 -12.65 -3.67 -19.89
N TYR A 320 -12.15 -2.45 -19.97
CA TYR A 320 -12.55 -1.45 -20.95
C TYR A 320 -11.87 -1.71 -22.30
N LYS A 321 -12.63 -1.65 -23.40
CA LYS A 321 -12.11 -2.02 -24.73
C LYS A 321 -10.95 -1.16 -25.23
N GLU A 322 -10.86 0.10 -24.78
CA GLU A 322 -9.82 1.05 -25.15
C GLU A 322 -8.59 0.95 -24.23
N ASP A 323 -8.66 0.14 -23.16
CA ASP A 323 -7.53 -0.08 -22.25
C ASP A 323 -6.45 -0.93 -22.92
N ARG A 324 -5.18 -0.55 -22.73
CA ARG A 324 -4.01 -1.24 -23.30
C ARG A 324 -3.92 -2.72 -22.91
N SER A 325 -4.43 -3.09 -21.73
CA SER A 325 -4.40 -4.45 -21.20
C SER A 325 -5.64 -5.26 -21.59
N PHE A 326 -6.59 -4.70 -22.34
CA PHE A 326 -7.83 -5.39 -22.72
C PHE A 326 -7.59 -6.71 -23.46
N SER A 327 -6.57 -6.77 -24.31
CA SER A 327 -6.21 -8.01 -25.03
C SER A 327 -5.68 -9.10 -24.08
N GLN A 328 -4.97 -8.71 -23.02
CA GLN A 328 -4.34 -9.61 -22.05
C GLN A 328 -5.36 -10.27 -21.13
N ILE A 329 -6.49 -9.61 -20.84
CA ILE A 329 -7.51 -10.17 -19.94
C ILE A 329 -8.42 -11.19 -20.59
N ARG A 330 -8.60 -11.18 -21.93
CA ARG A 330 -9.52 -12.08 -22.64
C ARG A 330 -9.31 -13.56 -22.32
N PRO A 331 -8.06 -14.10 -22.30
CA PRO A 331 -7.84 -15.49 -21.90
C PRO A 331 -7.99 -15.73 -20.38
N LEU A 332 -8.07 -14.68 -19.57
CA LEU A 332 -8.15 -14.76 -18.11
C LEU A 332 -9.59 -14.71 -17.57
N VAL A 333 -10.57 -14.35 -18.40
CA VAL A 333 -11.99 -14.33 -17.99
C VAL A 333 -12.44 -15.74 -17.65
N SER A 334 -12.88 -15.96 -16.40
CA SER A 334 -13.33 -17.28 -15.96
C SER A 334 -14.60 -17.73 -16.70
N GLU A 335 -14.81 -19.05 -16.78
CA GLU A 335 -16.07 -19.62 -17.29
C GLU A 335 -17.27 -19.24 -16.40
N ASN A 336 -17.05 -19.01 -15.10
CA ASN A 336 -18.10 -18.58 -14.17
C ASN A 336 -18.68 -17.21 -14.58
N LEU A 337 -17.79 -16.27 -14.89
CA LEU A 337 -18.16 -14.92 -15.32
C LEU A 337 -18.75 -14.93 -16.74
N LYS A 338 -18.13 -15.65 -17.68
CA LYS A 338 -18.64 -15.77 -19.06
C LYS A 338 -20.10 -16.22 -19.07
N ARG A 339 -20.42 -17.28 -18.33
CA ARG A 339 -21.79 -17.82 -18.25
C ARG A 339 -22.82 -16.79 -17.81
N GLU A 340 -22.54 -16.02 -16.76
CA GLU A 340 -23.47 -14.99 -16.27
C GLU A 340 -23.56 -13.81 -17.24
N LEU A 341 -22.46 -13.41 -17.87
CA LEU A 341 -22.46 -12.36 -18.88
C LEU A 341 -23.19 -12.78 -20.16
N GLU A 342 -23.09 -14.02 -20.59
CA GLU A 342 -23.85 -14.56 -21.73
C GLU A 342 -25.35 -14.54 -21.47
N PHE A 343 -25.78 -14.86 -20.25
CA PHE A 343 -27.18 -14.71 -19.84
C PHE A 343 -27.63 -13.24 -19.93
N LEU A 344 -26.75 -12.30 -19.59
CA LEU A 344 -26.98 -10.86 -19.76
C LEU A 344 -26.76 -10.36 -21.20
N GLY A 345 -26.45 -11.27 -22.13
CA GLY A 345 -26.35 -11.02 -23.57
C GLY A 345 -24.99 -10.59 -24.08
N TRP A 346 -23.90 -10.69 -23.31
CA TRP A 346 -22.54 -10.67 -23.87
C TRP A 346 -22.34 -11.88 -24.79
N LYS A 347 -21.41 -11.76 -25.75
CA LYS A 347 -21.00 -12.86 -26.62
C LYS A 347 -19.51 -13.12 -26.42
N PHE A 348 -19.11 -14.39 -26.32
CA PHE A 348 -17.71 -14.80 -26.26
C PHE A 348 -17.32 -15.66 -27.48
N PRO A 349 -16.09 -15.54 -28.03
CA PRO A 349 -15.08 -14.54 -27.68
C PRO A 349 -15.61 -13.13 -27.94
N TRP A 350 -15.35 -12.20 -27.01
CA TRP A 350 -15.89 -10.86 -27.12
C TRP A 350 -15.28 -10.13 -28.31
N ALA A 351 -16.13 -9.53 -29.13
CA ALA A 351 -15.75 -8.70 -30.25
C ALA A 351 -16.43 -7.33 -30.12
N ALA A 352 -15.74 -6.29 -30.57
CA ALA A 352 -16.30 -4.96 -30.59
C ALA A 352 -17.52 -4.95 -31.56
N PRO A 353 -18.68 -4.45 -31.11
CA PRO A 353 -19.86 -4.37 -31.97
C PRO A 353 -19.65 -3.36 -33.09
N SER A 354 -20.27 -3.61 -34.24
CA SER A 354 -20.21 -2.73 -35.40
C SER A 354 -20.89 -1.38 -35.15
N ALA A 355 -20.55 -0.38 -35.98
CA ALA A 355 -21.18 0.94 -35.92
C ALA A 355 -22.71 0.86 -36.11
N GLU A 356 -23.20 -0.08 -36.93
CA GLU A 356 -24.65 -0.25 -37.14
C GLU A 356 -25.34 -0.89 -35.93
N GLU A 357 -24.68 -1.82 -35.23
CA GLU A 357 -25.19 -2.42 -33.98
C GLU A 357 -25.27 -1.41 -32.82
N THR A 358 -24.51 -0.30 -32.88
CA THR A 358 -24.42 0.70 -31.82
C THR A 358 -25.26 1.97 -32.07
N LYS A 359 -25.66 2.21 -33.33
CA LYS A 359 -26.24 3.47 -33.85
C LYS A 359 -27.45 4.04 -33.10
N ASN A 360 -28.25 3.19 -32.43
CA ASN A 360 -29.49 3.59 -31.74
C ASN A 360 -29.55 3.10 -30.29
N LEU A 361 -28.41 2.72 -29.69
CA LEU A 361 -28.39 2.26 -28.31
C LEU A 361 -28.47 3.45 -27.36
N LYS A 362 -29.41 3.39 -26.41
CA LYS A 362 -29.45 4.36 -25.31
C LYS A 362 -28.23 4.15 -24.41
N GLU A 363 -27.53 5.22 -24.04
CA GLU A 363 -26.31 5.16 -23.21
C GLU A 363 -26.51 4.40 -21.89
N ASN A 364 -27.68 4.56 -21.26
CA ASN A 364 -28.00 3.87 -20.01
C ASN A 364 -28.49 2.41 -20.19
N SER A 365 -28.62 1.92 -21.42
CA SER A 365 -29.08 0.54 -21.66
C SER A 365 -27.98 -0.48 -21.44
N LEU A 366 -28.35 -1.68 -20.98
CA LEU A 366 -27.42 -2.82 -20.92
C LEU A 366 -26.81 -3.13 -22.29
N ALA A 367 -27.59 -2.91 -23.37
CA ALA A 367 -27.11 -3.07 -24.73
C ALA A 367 -25.91 -2.17 -25.03
N HIS A 368 -25.94 -0.90 -24.62
CA HIS A 368 -24.80 0.00 -24.75
C HIS A 368 -23.61 -0.45 -23.90
N VAL A 369 -23.82 -0.86 -22.65
CA VAL A 369 -22.73 -1.31 -21.76
C VAL A 369 -21.93 -2.46 -22.35
N ARG A 370 -22.60 -3.43 -23.00
CA ARG A 370 -21.93 -4.56 -23.68
C ARG A 370 -20.94 -4.14 -24.75
N THR A 371 -21.12 -2.93 -25.30
CA THR A 371 -20.26 -2.36 -26.36
C THR A 371 -18.99 -1.73 -25.82
N LEU A 372 -18.91 -1.52 -24.49
CA LEU A 372 -17.80 -0.86 -23.82
C LEU A 372 -16.65 -1.83 -23.50
N GLY A 373 -16.94 -3.14 -23.40
CA GLY A 373 -15.93 -4.15 -23.06
C GLY A 373 -16.48 -5.31 -22.22
N ILE A 374 -15.62 -5.87 -21.37
CA ILE A 374 -15.91 -7.02 -20.51
C ILE A 374 -15.86 -6.56 -19.04
N PRO A 375 -16.94 -6.71 -18.25
CA PRO A 375 -16.91 -6.51 -16.80
C PRO A 375 -15.82 -7.36 -16.12
N PHE A 376 -14.69 -6.76 -15.71
CA PHE A 376 -13.50 -7.46 -15.23
C PHE A 376 -12.98 -6.86 -13.91
N GLY A 377 -13.79 -7.00 -12.85
CA GLY A 377 -13.51 -6.47 -11.51
C GLY A 377 -14.18 -5.11 -11.30
N GLY A 378 -14.07 -4.55 -10.10
CA GLY A 378 -14.72 -3.27 -9.75
C GLY A 378 -13.74 -2.12 -9.51
N VAL A 379 -12.47 -2.25 -9.91
CA VAL A 379 -11.46 -1.21 -9.66
C VAL A 379 -11.16 -0.47 -10.95
N VAL A 380 -11.30 0.85 -10.92
CA VAL A 380 -10.91 1.78 -11.99
C VAL A 380 -9.83 2.70 -11.42
N THR A 381 -8.81 3.03 -12.20
CA THR A 381 -7.83 4.05 -11.83
C THR A 381 -7.85 5.16 -12.85
N PHE A 382 -7.56 6.37 -12.41
CA PHE A 382 -7.49 7.52 -13.30
C PHE A 382 -6.63 8.63 -12.73
N THR A 383 -6.23 9.56 -13.59
CA THR A 383 -5.51 10.77 -13.19
C THR A 383 -6.37 12.00 -13.40
N LEU A 384 -6.22 13.00 -12.53
CA LEU A 384 -6.80 14.33 -12.76
C LEU A 384 -5.83 15.21 -13.54
N LYS A 385 -6.27 15.77 -14.67
CA LYS A 385 -5.44 16.66 -15.50
C LYS A 385 -4.98 17.87 -14.69
N ASP A 386 -3.69 18.19 -14.83
CA ASP A 386 -3.04 19.40 -14.29
C ASP A 386 -3.39 19.70 -12.82
N SER A 387 -3.63 18.67 -12.02
CA SER A 387 -4.09 18.79 -10.64
C SER A 387 -2.95 18.54 -9.65
N THR A 388 -2.85 19.44 -8.67
CA THR A 388 -1.97 19.29 -7.51
C THR A 388 -2.57 18.32 -6.49
N LEU A 389 -1.76 17.79 -5.58
CA LEU A 389 -2.25 16.95 -4.48
C LEU A 389 -3.40 17.59 -3.69
N GLU A 390 -3.35 18.91 -3.46
CA GLU A 390 -4.41 19.64 -2.74
C GLU A 390 -5.73 19.68 -3.54
N GLN A 391 -5.65 19.79 -4.87
CA GLN A 391 -6.83 19.70 -5.73
C GLN A 391 -7.37 18.27 -5.82
N THR A 392 -6.49 17.26 -5.87
CA THR A 392 -6.88 15.84 -5.81
C THR A 392 -7.55 15.51 -4.47
N GLU A 393 -7.00 15.99 -3.35
CA GLU A 393 -7.62 15.86 -2.04
C GLU A 393 -8.97 16.60 -2.00
N LYS A 394 -9.04 17.80 -2.59
CA LYS A 394 -10.28 18.57 -2.65
C LYS A 394 -11.37 17.86 -3.45
N PHE A 395 -11.04 17.24 -4.57
CA PHE A 395 -11.93 16.38 -5.34
C PHE A 395 -12.51 15.28 -4.45
N CYS A 396 -11.65 14.47 -3.83
CA CYS A 396 -12.08 13.33 -3.01
C CYS A 396 -12.93 13.74 -1.81
N THR A 397 -12.55 14.82 -1.12
CA THR A 397 -13.25 15.32 0.08
C THR A 397 -14.56 16.06 -0.23
N SER A 398 -14.90 16.24 -1.50
CA SER A 398 -16.16 16.86 -1.92
C SER A 398 -17.22 15.87 -2.41
N LEU A 399 -16.86 14.58 -2.48
CA LEU A 399 -17.78 13.49 -2.77
C LEU A 399 -18.64 13.20 -1.54
N ASN A 400 -19.89 12.78 -1.74
CA ASN A 400 -20.89 12.53 -0.70
C ASN A 400 -21.28 11.06 -0.58
N ILE A 401 -21.22 10.32 -1.69
CA ILE A 401 -21.51 8.89 -1.76
C ILE A 401 -20.20 8.12 -1.74
N ILE A 402 -19.26 8.51 -2.60
CA ILE A 402 -17.96 7.86 -2.71
C ILE A 402 -17.09 8.30 -1.54
N SER A 403 -16.69 7.35 -0.69
CA SER A 403 -15.94 7.64 0.53
C SER A 403 -14.43 7.64 0.28
N LEU A 404 -13.73 8.68 0.77
CA LEU A 404 -12.27 8.71 0.81
C LEU A 404 -11.76 7.77 1.92
N ALA A 405 -11.34 6.56 1.56
CA ALA A 405 -10.86 5.57 2.52
C ALA A 405 -9.89 4.57 1.86
N GLU A 406 -9.06 3.93 2.68
CA GLU A 406 -8.30 2.75 2.26
C GLU A 406 -9.22 1.52 2.13
N SER A 407 -8.71 0.46 1.51
CA SER A 407 -9.44 -0.77 1.14
C SER A 407 -10.21 -0.68 -0.19
N LEU A 408 -10.87 -1.78 -0.56
CA LEU A 408 -11.61 -1.96 -1.81
C LEU A 408 -12.53 -3.18 -1.74
N GLY A 409 -13.45 -3.26 -2.70
CA GLY A 409 -14.28 -4.44 -2.95
C GLY A 409 -15.44 -4.65 -1.99
N GLY A 410 -15.71 -3.69 -1.11
CA GLY A 410 -16.97 -3.58 -0.38
C GLY A 410 -18.13 -3.23 -1.31
N VAL A 411 -19.36 -3.38 -0.84
CA VAL A 411 -20.57 -2.97 -1.58
C VAL A 411 -20.62 -1.46 -1.80
N GLU A 412 -19.99 -0.69 -0.90
CA GLU A 412 -19.83 0.75 -0.98
C GLU A 412 -18.65 1.18 -1.85
N SER A 413 -18.83 2.31 -2.51
CA SER A 413 -17.85 2.95 -3.36
C SER A 413 -16.77 3.68 -2.56
N LEU A 414 -15.50 3.32 -2.78
CA LEU A 414 -14.34 3.92 -2.10
C LEU A 414 -13.36 4.51 -3.09
N ILE A 415 -12.84 5.70 -2.81
CA ILE A 415 -11.75 6.31 -3.56
C ILE A 415 -10.54 6.55 -2.67
N GLU A 416 -9.33 6.41 -3.21
CA GLU A 416 -8.11 6.78 -2.52
C GLU A 416 -7.13 7.51 -3.43
N VAL A 417 -6.20 8.23 -2.78
CA VAL A 417 -5.03 8.86 -3.40
C VAL A 417 -3.79 8.06 -2.96
N PRO A 418 -3.33 7.06 -3.75
CA PRO A 418 -2.31 6.12 -3.28
C PRO A 418 -0.99 6.80 -2.84
N SER A 419 -0.62 7.90 -3.49
CA SER A 419 0.55 8.72 -3.16
C SER A 419 0.55 9.29 -1.73
N GLY A 420 -0.64 9.57 -1.17
CA GLY A 420 -0.83 10.10 0.18
C GLY A 420 -1.34 9.08 1.20
N MET A 421 -1.70 7.87 0.76
CA MET A 421 -2.39 6.85 1.57
C MET A 421 -1.65 5.51 1.49
N THR A 422 -2.18 4.53 0.75
CA THR A 422 -1.71 3.13 0.73
C THR A 422 -0.24 2.95 0.31
N HIS A 423 0.30 3.88 -0.48
CA HIS A 423 1.68 3.85 -0.97
C HIS A 423 2.54 5.00 -0.41
N ALA A 424 2.06 5.71 0.61
CA ALA A 424 2.78 6.82 1.23
C ALA A 424 4.12 6.42 1.86
N SER A 425 4.30 5.13 2.18
CA SER A 425 5.57 4.60 2.68
C SER A 425 6.66 4.45 1.61
N LEU A 426 6.31 4.51 0.32
CA LEU A 426 7.28 4.48 -0.77
C LEU A 426 7.86 5.88 -1.03
N SER A 427 9.15 5.95 -1.38
CA SER A 427 9.79 7.20 -1.77
C SER A 427 9.07 7.84 -2.97
N LYS A 428 9.12 9.17 -3.09
CA LYS A 428 8.50 9.88 -4.21
C LYS A 428 9.05 9.39 -5.56
N GLU A 429 10.37 9.20 -5.66
CA GLU A 429 11.02 8.70 -6.87
C GLU A 429 10.52 7.30 -7.26
N THR A 430 10.40 6.39 -6.27
CA THR A 430 9.85 5.04 -6.51
C THR A 430 8.40 5.11 -6.97
N ARG A 431 7.58 5.95 -6.34
CA ARG A 431 6.18 6.15 -6.74
C ARG A 431 6.07 6.68 -8.17
N GLU A 432 6.85 7.69 -8.53
CA GLU A 432 6.88 8.25 -9.88
C GLU A 432 7.32 7.22 -10.93
N LYS A 433 8.31 6.36 -10.60
CA LYS A 433 8.72 5.23 -11.47
C LYS A 433 7.61 4.20 -11.68
N LEU A 434 6.73 4.02 -10.69
CA LEU A 434 5.54 3.16 -10.79
C LEU A 434 4.32 3.88 -11.40
N GLY A 435 4.43 5.15 -11.79
CA GLY A 435 3.30 5.94 -12.29
C GLY A 435 2.32 6.42 -11.20
N ILE A 436 2.68 6.29 -9.92
CA ILE A 436 1.86 6.71 -8.77
C ILE A 436 2.13 8.19 -8.46
N THR A 437 1.46 9.07 -9.17
CA THR A 437 1.59 10.53 -9.03
C THR A 437 0.64 11.12 -7.98
N ASP A 438 0.79 12.42 -7.68
CA ASP A 438 -0.04 13.14 -6.70
C ASP A 438 -1.48 13.39 -7.18
N ASN A 439 -1.74 13.19 -8.48
CA ASN A 439 -3.05 13.27 -9.13
C ASN A 439 -3.62 11.90 -9.54
N PHE A 440 -2.95 10.81 -9.18
CA PHE A 440 -3.40 9.45 -9.43
C PHE A 440 -4.41 9.01 -8.36
N LEU A 441 -5.54 8.46 -8.82
CA LEU A 441 -6.67 8.01 -8.01
C LEU A 441 -6.96 6.54 -8.29
N ARG A 442 -7.25 5.78 -7.23
CA ARG A 442 -7.85 4.44 -7.33
C ARG A 442 -9.29 4.51 -6.84
N PHE A 443 -10.22 4.09 -7.69
CA PHE A 443 -11.64 4.03 -7.40
C PHE A 443 -12.10 2.58 -7.35
N SER A 444 -12.44 2.10 -6.16
CA SER A 444 -13.18 0.86 -5.94
C SER A 444 -14.68 1.14 -6.12
N VAL A 445 -15.20 0.86 -7.30
CA VAL A 445 -16.60 1.08 -7.67
C VAL A 445 -17.48 0.06 -6.98
N GLY A 446 -18.43 0.53 -6.18
CA GLY A 446 -19.40 -0.27 -5.43
C GLY A 446 -20.56 -0.79 -6.30
N ILE A 447 -21.63 -1.20 -5.62
CA ILE A 447 -22.86 -1.72 -6.25
C ILE A 447 -24.02 -0.72 -6.23
N GLU A 448 -23.77 0.54 -5.92
CA GLU A 448 -24.77 1.62 -5.99
C GLU A 448 -25.33 1.78 -7.42
N ASP A 449 -26.37 2.62 -7.54
CA ASP A 449 -26.83 3.08 -8.84
C ASP A 449 -25.73 3.92 -9.49
N TYR A 450 -25.41 3.61 -10.73
CA TYR A 450 -24.19 4.15 -11.35
C TYR A 450 -24.36 5.63 -11.72
N GLU A 451 -25.60 6.05 -11.94
CA GLU A 451 -25.98 7.44 -12.17
C GLU A 451 -25.62 8.31 -10.96
N ASP A 452 -25.95 7.86 -9.76
CA ASP A 452 -25.61 8.56 -8.51
C ASP A 452 -24.09 8.69 -8.34
N LEU A 453 -23.33 7.65 -8.72
CA LEU A 453 -21.87 7.69 -8.69
C LEU A 453 -21.29 8.70 -9.70
N ILE A 454 -21.89 8.80 -10.89
CA ILE A 454 -21.49 9.81 -11.88
C ILE A 454 -21.80 11.23 -11.38
N GLU A 455 -22.99 11.45 -10.82
CA GLU A 455 -23.38 12.75 -10.25
C GLU A 455 -22.46 13.19 -9.10
N ASP A 456 -22.03 12.24 -8.27
CA ASP A 456 -21.09 12.51 -7.19
C ASP A 456 -19.69 12.84 -7.72
N LEU A 457 -19.19 12.11 -8.72
CA LEU A 457 -17.92 12.43 -9.41
C LEU A 457 -17.95 13.82 -10.07
N GLU A 458 -19.05 14.17 -10.73
CA GLU A 458 -19.28 15.51 -11.30
C GLU A 458 -19.23 16.61 -10.23
N SER A 459 -19.82 16.36 -9.06
CA SER A 459 -19.71 17.25 -7.90
C SER A 459 -18.25 17.45 -7.48
N GLY A 460 -17.46 16.37 -7.49
CA GLY A 460 -16.01 16.42 -7.30
C GLY A 460 -15.29 17.30 -8.32
N PHE A 461 -15.56 17.10 -9.60
CA PHE A 461 -14.96 17.88 -10.69
C PHE A 461 -15.32 19.37 -10.62
N ALA A 462 -16.57 19.68 -10.26
CA ALA A 462 -17.05 21.03 -10.03
C ALA A 462 -16.36 21.69 -8.83
N ALA A 463 -16.07 20.94 -7.76
CA ALA A 463 -15.37 21.45 -6.59
C ALA A 463 -13.93 21.89 -6.91
N ILE A 464 -13.21 21.19 -7.79
CA ILE A 464 -11.89 21.61 -8.29
C ILE A 464 -12.01 22.96 -9.02
N LYS A 465 -13.00 23.11 -9.92
CA LYS A 465 -13.24 24.37 -10.64
C LYS A 465 -13.54 25.51 -9.66
N GLN A 466 -14.41 25.30 -8.68
CA GLN A 466 -14.70 26.32 -7.66
C GLN A 466 -13.50 26.66 -6.80
N TYR A 467 -12.65 25.68 -6.48
CA TYR A 467 -11.38 25.91 -5.79
C TYR A 467 -10.46 26.85 -6.58
N LEU A 468 -10.36 26.65 -7.91
CA LEU A 468 -9.62 27.54 -8.80
C LEU A 468 -10.21 28.98 -8.86
N HIS A 469 -11.53 29.12 -8.80
CA HIS A 469 -12.21 30.44 -8.87
C HIS A 469 -12.27 31.18 -7.53
N SER A 470 -12.31 30.46 -6.42
CA SER A 470 -12.35 31.01 -5.05
C SER A 470 -10.97 31.18 -4.43
N ALA A 471 -9.93 30.59 -5.04
CA ALA A 471 -8.54 30.84 -4.67
C ALA A 471 -8.26 32.35 -4.81
N PRO A 472 -7.94 33.06 -3.71
CA PRO A 472 -7.71 34.50 -3.77
C PRO A 472 -6.43 34.77 -4.57
N TYR A 473 -6.56 35.21 -5.83
CA TYR A 473 -5.48 35.60 -6.75
C TYR A 473 -4.28 34.66 -6.73
N SER A 474 -4.14 33.86 -7.79
CA SER A 474 -2.94 33.09 -8.12
C SER A 474 -1.67 33.80 -7.63
N THR A 475 -1.06 33.23 -6.62
CA THR A 475 0.34 33.53 -6.31
C THR A 475 1.17 32.90 -7.42
N PRO A 476 2.22 33.56 -7.95
CA PRO A 476 3.02 33.08 -9.09
C PRO A 476 3.92 31.89 -8.72
N PHE A 477 3.31 30.79 -8.27
CA PHE A 477 3.94 29.50 -7.98
C PHE A 477 3.44 28.38 -8.91
N ASP A 478 2.39 28.60 -9.71
CA ASP A 478 1.78 27.57 -10.56
C ASP A 478 2.48 27.38 -11.93
N ASN A 479 3.56 28.10 -12.22
CA ASN A 479 4.36 27.95 -13.44
C ASN A 479 5.81 27.53 -13.12
N TRP A 480 6.00 26.36 -12.53
CA TRP A 480 7.34 25.78 -12.41
C TRP A 480 7.55 24.74 -13.52
N LYS A 481 8.21 25.15 -14.60
CA LYS A 481 9.01 24.22 -15.40
C LYS A 481 10.25 23.87 -14.57
N PRO A 482 10.75 22.62 -14.61
CA PRO A 482 12.10 22.33 -14.15
C PRO A 482 13.06 23.17 -14.99
N MET A 483 13.54 24.27 -14.43
CA MET A 483 14.69 24.97 -14.98
C MET A 483 15.90 24.15 -14.59
N GLU A 484 16.76 23.86 -15.56
CA GLU A 484 18.09 23.31 -15.33
C GLU A 484 18.74 24.02 -14.13
N ILE A 485 19.44 23.23 -13.32
CA ILE A 485 20.14 23.69 -12.12
C ILE A 485 21.16 24.75 -12.54
N MET A 486 20.75 26.01 -12.55
CA MET A 486 21.66 27.13 -12.40
C MET A 486 21.78 27.36 -10.91
N GLU A 487 22.97 27.12 -10.36
CA GLU A 487 23.33 27.54 -9.02
C GLU A 487 23.04 29.05 -8.89
N ASP A 488 21.90 29.40 -8.28
CA ASP A 488 21.62 30.81 -7.99
C ASP A 488 22.54 31.25 -6.84
N GLU A 489 23.68 31.84 -7.20
CA GLU A 489 24.71 32.41 -6.31
C GLU A 489 24.16 33.48 -5.34
N ARG A 490 22.88 33.85 -5.42
CA ARG A 490 22.27 34.96 -4.67
C ARG A 490 21.78 34.62 -3.26
N VAL A 491 21.64 33.35 -2.88
CA VAL A 491 21.27 32.94 -1.51
C VAL A 491 22.43 32.24 -0.82
N ARG A 492 23.24 33.01 -0.08
CA ARG A 492 24.37 32.49 0.70
C ARG A 492 23.85 31.74 1.94
N TYR A 493 23.58 30.46 1.83
CA TYR A 493 23.38 29.59 2.99
C TYR A 493 24.73 29.40 3.70
N ALA A 494 24.80 29.69 5.01
CA ALA A 494 26.04 29.74 5.79
C ALA A 494 26.75 28.38 5.98
N SER A 495 26.24 27.31 5.37
CA SER A 495 26.59 25.91 5.63
C SER A 495 27.32 25.23 4.47
N ALA A 496 27.60 25.93 3.36
CA ALA A 496 28.30 25.37 2.19
C ALA A 496 29.59 24.62 2.58
N HIS A 497 30.31 25.11 3.60
CA HIS A 497 31.52 24.48 4.13
C HIS A 497 31.28 23.26 5.02
N ILE A 498 30.12 23.13 5.69
CA ILE A 498 29.80 21.97 6.53
C ILE A 498 29.52 20.75 5.64
N ALA A 499 28.74 20.96 4.56
CA ALA A 499 28.41 19.92 3.59
C ALA A 499 29.63 19.41 2.80
N ALA A 500 30.64 20.26 2.60
CA ALA A 500 31.84 19.92 1.83
C ALA A 500 32.81 18.97 2.57
N SER A 501 32.69 18.83 3.89
CA SER A 501 33.67 18.11 4.71
C SER A 501 33.41 16.59 4.88
N ASN A 502 32.18 16.10 4.63
CA ASN A 502 31.84 14.66 4.59
C ASN A 502 30.38 14.40 4.08
N PRO A 503 30.13 14.34 2.75
CA PRO A 503 28.78 14.22 2.14
C PRO A 503 27.91 13.05 2.62
N GLU A 504 28.56 11.97 3.04
CA GLU A 504 27.92 10.69 3.35
C GLU A 504 27.35 10.63 4.78
N LYS A 505 27.73 11.57 5.66
CA LYS A 505 27.35 11.55 7.11
C LYS A 505 26.29 12.57 7.52
N PHE A 506 25.61 13.19 6.54
CA PHE A 506 24.56 14.15 6.82
C PHE A 506 23.38 14.04 5.86
N ALA A 507 22.21 14.43 6.37
CA ALA A 507 21.00 14.62 5.59
C ALA A 507 20.57 16.09 5.63
N LYS A 508 20.02 16.59 4.52
CA LYS A 508 19.61 17.99 4.40
C LYS A 508 18.19 18.11 3.86
N ALA A 509 17.49 19.15 4.29
CA ALA A 509 16.23 19.59 3.72
C ALA A 509 16.19 21.11 3.61
N ARG A 510 15.60 21.63 2.54
CA ARG A 510 15.47 23.08 2.27
C ARG A 510 14.03 23.45 1.99
N GLY A 511 13.64 24.64 2.39
CA GLY A 511 12.36 25.26 2.04
C GLY A 511 12.58 26.70 1.64
N GLU A 512 12.05 27.10 0.48
CA GLU A 512 12.18 28.45 -0.05
C GLU A 512 10.84 29.16 -0.09
N TYR A 513 10.86 30.49 0.12
CA TYR A 513 9.64 31.32 0.14
C TYR A 513 8.52 30.78 1.05
N LEU A 514 8.88 30.18 2.19
CA LEU A 514 7.91 29.61 3.10
C LEU A 514 6.98 30.70 3.60
N ARG A 515 5.66 30.46 3.46
CA ARG A 515 4.58 31.41 3.82
C ARG A 515 4.35 31.46 5.33
N THR A 516 5.40 31.63 6.09
CA THR A 516 5.37 31.78 7.54
C THR A 516 6.25 32.96 7.93
N HIS A 517 5.92 33.59 9.04
CA HIS A 517 6.59 34.81 9.44
C HIS A 517 8.04 34.51 9.82
N PHE A 518 9.00 35.15 9.14
CA PHE A 518 10.44 34.98 9.35
C PHE A 518 10.84 34.98 10.84
N LYS A 519 10.34 35.96 11.61
CA LYS A 519 10.63 36.05 13.05
C LYS A 519 10.19 34.82 13.84
N ASN A 520 9.01 34.28 13.54
CA ASN A 520 8.51 33.09 14.22
C ASN A 520 9.35 31.87 13.82
N MET A 521 9.58 31.69 12.52
CA MET A 521 10.40 30.59 12.01
C MET A 521 11.79 30.57 12.63
N ARG A 522 12.43 31.73 12.78
CA ARG A 522 13.74 31.84 13.40
C ARG A 522 13.74 31.41 14.86
N GLU A 523 12.75 31.81 15.66
CA GLU A 523 12.70 31.43 17.08
C GLU A 523 12.39 29.94 17.25
N VAL A 524 11.56 29.35 16.37
CA VAL A 524 11.36 27.89 16.34
C VAL A 524 12.66 27.18 15.97
N ALA A 525 13.34 27.62 14.91
CA ALA A 525 14.63 27.07 14.51
C ALA A 525 15.68 27.14 15.64
N ALA A 526 15.77 28.29 16.31
CA ALA A 526 16.68 28.49 17.44
C ALA A 526 16.34 27.59 18.63
N ALA A 527 15.07 27.28 18.85
CA ALA A 527 14.65 26.35 19.91
C ALA A 527 15.03 24.90 19.62
N LEU A 528 15.18 24.52 18.35
CA LEU A 528 15.46 23.14 17.93
C LEU A 528 16.95 22.87 17.67
N SER A 529 17.74 23.92 17.44
CA SER A 529 19.16 23.77 17.11
C SER A 529 19.91 22.97 18.18
N GLY A 530 20.58 21.90 17.77
CA GLY A 530 21.32 20.99 18.65
C GLY A 530 20.50 19.91 19.34
N MET A 531 19.18 19.85 19.14
CA MET A 531 18.36 18.76 19.68
C MET A 531 18.55 17.46 18.90
N ASN A 532 18.46 16.33 19.60
CA ASN A 532 18.21 15.04 18.97
C ASN A 532 16.84 15.03 18.27
N LEU A 533 16.74 14.35 17.14
CA LEU A 533 15.57 14.36 16.26
C LEU A 533 14.28 13.92 16.98
N LYS A 534 14.34 12.84 17.78
CA LYS A 534 13.21 12.33 18.56
C LYS A 534 12.73 13.34 19.61
N LYS A 535 13.68 14.00 20.27
CA LYS A 535 13.38 15.09 21.22
C LYS A 535 12.75 16.30 20.52
N ALA A 536 13.21 16.63 19.32
CA ALA A 536 12.63 17.69 18.51
C ALA A 536 11.18 17.41 18.12
N TYR A 537 10.85 16.17 17.72
CA TYR A 537 9.47 15.77 17.44
C TYR A 537 8.57 15.87 18.67
N ALA A 538 9.01 15.32 19.81
CA ALA A 538 8.25 15.39 21.06
C ALA A 538 8.01 16.85 21.50
N TYR A 539 9.06 17.68 21.42
CA TYR A 539 8.95 19.10 21.76
C TYR A 539 8.00 19.86 20.84
N LEU A 540 8.04 19.62 19.53
CA LEU A 540 7.13 20.27 18.59
C LEU A 540 5.69 19.80 18.74
N ALA A 541 5.46 18.51 19.04
CA ALA A 541 4.13 17.99 19.37
C ALA A 541 3.57 18.66 20.62
N ASP A 542 4.36 18.78 21.69
CA ASP A 542 3.97 19.52 22.90
C ASP A 542 3.68 21.00 22.63
N VAL A 543 4.37 21.62 21.67
CA VAL A 543 4.09 22.99 21.24
C VAL A 543 2.77 23.07 20.47
N GLN A 544 2.40 22.07 19.67
CA GLN A 544 1.10 22.03 19.00
C GLN A 544 -0.05 21.86 20.00
N ASP A 545 0.17 21.08 21.05
CA ASP A 545 -0.79 20.85 22.14
C ASP A 545 -0.80 21.98 23.19
N HIS A 546 -0.02 23.04 22.97
CA HIS A 546 0.20 24.15 23.89
C HIS A 546 0.75 23.77 25.28
N LYS A 547 1.31 22.55 25.42
CA LYS A 547 1.97 22.03 26.63
C LYS A 547 3.34 22.65 26.87
N GLN A 548 4.05 23.00 25.79
CA GLN A 548 5.33 23.70 25.84
C GLN A 548 5.34 24.92 24.91
N VAL A 549 6.11 25.95 25.23
CA VAL A 549 6.13 27.21 24.47
C VAL A 549 7.42 27.38 23.69
N ILE A 550 7.37 27.99 22.49
CA ILE A 550 8.58 28.44 21.81
C ILE A 550 9.06 29.73 22.47
N PRO A 551 10.29 29.78 23.03
CA PRO A 551 10.83 30.99 23.63
C PRO A 551 11.19 32.01 22.54
N PHE A 552 10.74 33.26 22.70
CA PHE A 552 11.12 34.34 21.80
C PHE A 552 12.21 35.18 22.48
N ARG A 553 13.46 35.04 21.99
CA ARG A 553 14.64 35.71 22.56
C ARG A 553 15.05 36.94 21.75
N ARG A 554 15.13 36.84 20.44
CA ARG A 554 15.58 37.94 19.56
C ARG A 554 14.43 38.79 19.06
N PHE A 555 13.29 38.18 18.76
CA PHE A 555 12.12 38.86 18.19
C PHE A 555 10.95 39.00 19.17
N ALA A 556 11.24 39.47 20.38
CA ALA A 556 10.28 39.50 21.49
C ALA A 556 9.34 40.73 21.52
N GLY A 557 9.35 41.58 20.49
CA GLY A 557 8.47 42.76 20.39
C GLY A 557 7.03 42.36 20.06
N GLY A 558 6.06 42.81 20.87
CA GLY A 558 4.64 42.47 20.70
C GLY A 558 4.28 41.01 21.04
N ILE A 559 5.19 40.27 21.69
CA ILE A 559 4.99 38.88 22.14
C ILE A 559 4.48 38.89 23.59
N GLY A 560 3.43 38.10 23.86
CA GLY A 560 2.83 37.97 25.19
C GLY A 560 3.75 37.26 26.18
N ARG A 561 3.45 37.38 27.48
CA ARG A 561 4.15 36.64 28.53
C ARG A 561 3.52 35.25 28.67
N ALA A 562 4.35 34.21 28.79
CA ALA A 562 3.92 32.84 29.04
C ALA A 562 4.71 32.28 30.22
N SER A 563 4.04 31.67 31.21
CA SER A 563 4.68 31.11 32.40
C SER A 563 5.70 30.02 32.04
N GLN A 564 5.36 29.17 31.07
CA GLN A 564 6.22 28.12 30.50
C GLN A 564 7.54 28.68 29.95
N ALA A 565 7.60 29.95 29.54
CA ALA A 565 8.81 30.53 28.95
C ALA A 565 9.96 30.66 29.97
N LYS A 566 9.65 30.66 31.27
CA LYS A 566 10.63 30.76 32.38
C LYS A 566 11.68 29.66 32.31
N GLN A 567 11.31 28.46 31.86
CA GLN A 567 12.25 27.33 31.70
C GLN A 567 13.38 27.62 30.71
N PHE A 568 13.15 28.55 29.79
CA PHE A 568 14.12 28.99 28.78
C PHE A 568 14.84 30.29 29.14
N LYS A 569 14.75 30.73 30.42
CA LYS A 569 15.29 32.00 30.94
C LYS A 569 14.76 33.23 30.19
N THR A 570 13.50 33.18 29.75
CA THR A 570 12.79 34.32 29.15
C THR A 570 11.37 34.40 29.72
N THR A 571 10.75 35.58 29.67
CA THR A 571 9.34 35.73 30.06
C THR A 571 8.40 35.71 28.86
N LYS A 572 8.91 35.68 27.63
CA LYS A 572 8.15 35.85 26.40
C LYS A 572 8.23 34.61 25.52
N GLY A 573 7.06 34.12 25.08
CA GLY A 573 6.94 32.94 24.23
C GLY A 573 5.55 32.83 23.61
N ARG A 574 5.43 32.06 22.53
CA ARG A 574 4.17 31.75 21.83
C ARG A 574 4.19 30.35 21.23
N TRP A 575 3.06 29.92 20.69
CA TRP A 575 2.89 28.68 19.91
C TRP A 575 2.70 29.02 18.43
N PRO A 576 3.80 29.21 17.66
CA PRO A 576 3.72 29.58 16.25
C PRO A 576 3.36 28.36 15.38
N GLU A 577 2.11 27.92 15.45
CA GLU A 577 1.60 26.69 14.81
C GLU A 577 2.01 26.55 13.33
N LYS A 578 1.89 27.64 12.56
CA LYS A 578 2.26 27.62 11.14
C LYS A 578 3.75 27.32 10.92
N SER A 579 4.64 27.92 11.73
CA SER A 579 6.09 27.65 11.65
C SER A 579 6.42 26.23 12.09
N VAL A 580 5.77 25.74 13.15
CA VAL A 580 5.93 24.37 13.65
C VAL A 580 5.54 23.35 12.58
N LYS A 581 4.37 23.53 11.92
CA LYS A 581 3.94 22.66 10.82
C LYS A 581 4.93 22.60 9.66
N PHE A 582 5.49 23.75 9.25
CA PHE A 582 6.52 23.78 8.19
C PHE A 582 7.80 23.06 8.60
N ILE A 583 8.27 23.26 9.84
CA ILE A 583 9.48 22.57 10.32
C ILE A 583 9.26 21.07 10.46
N LEU A 584 8.11 20.62 10.96
CA LEU A 584 7.80 19.19 11.07
C LEU A 584 7.87 18.49 9.70
N ARG A 585 7.32 19.13 8.65
CA ARG A 585 7.42 18.61 7.27
C ARG A 585 8.89 18.55 6.79
N LEU A 586 9.69 19.56 7.09
CA LEU A 586 11.10 19.59 6.71
C LEU A 586 11.96 18.59 7.49
N LEU A 587 11.67 18.37 8.77
CA LEU A 587 12.34 17.34 9.57
C LEU A 587 12.02 15.94 9.04
N LYS A 588 10.76 15.65 8.70
CA LYS A 588 10.36 14.39 8.06
C LYS A 588 11.10 14.17 6.74
N ASN A 589 11.18 15.20 5.89
CA ASN A 589 11.94 15.10 4.64
C ASN A 589 13.44 14.86 4.89
N ALA A 590 14.02 15.52 5.90
CA ALA A 590 15.43 15.33 6.25
C ALA A 590 15.70 13.93 6.83
N GLU A 591 14.76 13.39 7.62
CA GLU A 591 14.78 12.03 8.16
C GLU A 591 14.71 10.98 7.05
N SER A 592 13.78 11.12 6.09
CA SER A 592 13.72 10.23 4.92
C SER A 592 15.00 10.28 4.08
N ASN A 593 15.62 11.46 3.95
CA ASN A 593 16.91 11.60 3.27
C ASN A 593 18.07 10.96 4.06
N ALA A 594 17.95 10.82 5.38
CA ALA A 594 18.93 10.15 6.21
C ALA A 594 18.79 8.62 6.12
N ASP A 595 17.55 8.13 6.10
CA ASP A 595 17.20 6.72 5.90
C ASP A 595 17.69 6.21 4.54
N ALA A 596 17.53 7.01 3.48
CA ALA A 596 18.07 6.71 2.14
C ALA A 596 19.61 6.64 2.08
N LYS A 597 20.31 7.10 3.12
CA LYS A 597 21.76 7.04 3.27
C LYS A 597 22.22 6.05 4.35
N ASP A 598 21.33 5.17 4.81
CA ASP A 598 21.58 4.19 5.87
C ASP A 598 22.11 4.80 7.18
N LEU A 599 21.69 6.03 7.50
CA LEU A 599 22.04 6.68 8.77
C LEU A 599 21.05 6.26 9.87
N ASP A 600 21.57 5.91 11.05
CA ASP A 600 20.72 5.58 12.20
C ASP A 600 19.92 6.80 12.66
N VAL A 601 18.61 6.74 12.42
CA VAL A 601 17.64 7.79 12.71
C VAL A 601 17.54 8.10 14.21
N GLU A 602 17.77 7.12 15.08
CA GLU A 602 17.66 7.31 16.53
C GLU A 602 18.81 8.18 17.09
N GLU A 603 19.96 8.18 16.42
CA GLU A 603 21.14 8.96 16.84
C GLU A 603 21.20 10.37 16.25
N LEU A 604 20.35 10.71 15.26
CA LEU A 604 20.44 11.97 14.53
C LEU A 604 20.23 13.21 15.42
N ILE A 605 21.07 14.21 15.20
CA ILE A 605 20.98 15.54 15.82
C ILE A 605 20.77 16.64 14.77
N ILE A 606 20.00 17.67 15.12
CA ILE A 606 19.85 18.89 14.31
C ILE A 606 21.13 19.71 14.43
N LYS A 607 22.12 19.38 13.60
CA LYS A 607 23.45 20.00 13.62
C LYS A 607 23.40 21.48 13.26
N ASN A 608 22.60 21.83 12.27
CA ASN A 608 22.42 23.21 11.86
C ASN A 608 21.00 23.46 11.33
N ILE A 609 20.46 24.63 11.65
CA ILE A 609 19.18 25.09 11.13
C ILE A 609 19.26 26.60 10.86
N VAL A 610 19.26 26.95 9.57
CA VAL A 610 19.48 28.32 9.11
C VAL A 610 18.17 28.86 8.56
N VAL A 611 17.76 30.04 9.04
CA VAL A 611 16.56 30.74 8.56
C VAL A 611 16.96 32.10 8.00
N GLN A 612 16.63 32.35 6.74
CA GLN A 612 16.87 33.62 6.07
C GLN A 612 15.55 34.31 5.72
N GLN A 613 15.56 35.64 5.74
CA GLN A 613 14.37 36.39 5.36
C GLN A 613 14.24 36.39 3.83
N ALA A 614 13.07 36.01 3.33
CA ALA A 614 12.77 36.08 1.91
C ALA A 614 12.23 37.48 1.55
N PRO A 615 12.31 37.91 0.28
CA PRO A 615 11.71 39.15 -0.19
C PRO A 615 10.24 39.27 0.25
N LYS A 616 9.87 40.43 0.79
CA LYS A 616 8.50 40.66 1.27
C LYS A 616 7.52 40.60 0.11
N THR A 617 6.50 39.76 0.23
CA THR A 617 5.42 39.67 -0.75
C THR A 617 4.20 40.45 -0.27
N ARG A 618 3.52 41.18 -1.16
CA ARG A 618 2.25 41.84 -0.82
C ARG A 618 1.12 40.82 -0.87
N ARG A 619 0.30 40.77 0.18
CA ARG A 619 -0.88 39.91 0.27
C ARG A 619 -2.13 40.78 0.47
N ARG A 620 -3.25 40.38 -0.11
CA ARG A 620 -4.57 40.93 0.25
C ARG A 620 -5.12 40.12 1.42
N THR A 621 -5.50 40.78 2.51
CA THR A 621 -6.18 40.13 3.65
C THR A 621 -7.57 40.73 3.80
N TYR A 622 -8.59 39.88 3.76
CA TYR A 622 -9.98 40.25 4.00
C TYR A 622 -10.21 40.44 5.50
N ARG A 623 -10.86 41.55 5.89
CA ARG A 623 -11.37 41.77 7.25
C ARG A 623 -12.90 41.69 7.26
N ALA A 624 -13.50 41.67 8.45
CA ALA A 624 -14.93 41.87 8.63
C ALA A 624 -15.43 43.10 7.82
N HIS A 625 -16.61 42.98 7.21
CA HIS A 625 -17.22 43.97 6.33
C HIS A 625 -16.47 44.27 5.01
N GLY A 626 -15.74 43.30 4.44
CA GLY A 626 -15.24 43.38 3.05
C GLY A 626 -14.11 44.37 2.79
N ARG A 627 -13.50 44.96 3.83
CA ARG A 627 -12.36 45.88 3.68
C ARG A 627 -11.08 45.13 3.32
N ILE A 628 -10.38 45.58 2.28
CA ILE A 628 -9.10 45.01 1.80
C ILE A 628 -7.99 46.04 2.01
N ASN A 629 -7.00 45.70 2.85
CA ASN A 629 -5.74 46.45 2.95
C ASN A 629 -4.57 45.57 2.45
N PRO A 630 -3.55 46.16 1.81
CA PRO A 630 -2.30 45.47 1.51
C PRO A 630 -1.62 45.05 2.83
N TYR A 631 -1.47 43.75 3.06
CA TYR A 631 -0.70 43.18 4.15
C TYR A 631 0.66 42.73 3.61
N GLN A 632 1.76 43.21 4.19
CA GLN A 632 3.09 42.74 3.81
C GLN A 632 3.38 41.39 4.48
N GLY A 633 3.50 40.34 3.67
CA GLY A 633 4.04 39.07 4.10
C GLY A 633 5.52 39.17 4.43
N HIS A 634 5.96 38.44 5.44
CA HIS A 634 7.37 38.30 5.83
C HIS A 634 7.83 36.84 5.67
N PRO A 635 7.89 36.30 4.43
CA PRO A 635 8.29 34.91 4.20
C PRO A 635 9.76 34.66 4.57
N CYS A 636 10.15 33.38 4.60
CA CYS A 636 11.53 32.99 4.89
C CYS A 636 11.99 31.79 4.06
N HIS A 637 13.30 31.70 3.85
CA HIS A 637 13.99 30.48 3.43
C HIS A 637 14.52 29.76 4.68
N ILE A 638 14.60 28.44 4.62
CA ILE A 638 15.13 27.61 5.69
C ILE A 638 15.93 26.45 5.13
N GLU A 639 17.00 26.10 5.83
CA GLU A 639 17.76 24.87 5.61
C GLU A 639 17.95 24.17 6.95
N ILE A 640 17.76 22.85 6.96
CA ILE A 640 18.02 21.97 8.10
C ILE A 640 19.07 20.95 7.69
N ILE A 641 20.06 20.73 8.55
CA ILE A 641 21.09 19.70 8.40
C ILE A 641 21.02 18.79 9.63
N LEU A 642 20.81 17.50 9.37
CA LEU A 642 20.92 16.43 10.35
C LEU A 642 22.28 15.75 10.21
N SER A 643 22.90 15.39 11.32
CA SER A 643 24.13 14.59 11.33
C SER A 643 24.12 13.59 12.47
N VAL A 644 24.95 12.57 12.34
CA VAL A 644 25.35 11.70 13.47
C VAL A 644 26.19 12.55 14.45
N PRO A 645 26.15 12.30 15.77
CA PRO A 645 27.02 12.96 16.74
C PRO A 645 28.50 12.67 16.39
N SER A 646 29.33 13.71 16.32
CA SER A 646 30.77 13.52 16.19
C SER A 646 31.32 12.96 17.51
N SER A 647 32.06 11.85 17.47
CA SER A 647 32.87 11.42 18.60
C SER A 647 33.81 12.56 19.01
N GLU A 648 33.81 12.90 20.30
CA GLU A 648 34.73 13.91 20.82
C GLU A 648 36.17 13.42 20.60
N VAL A 649 36.93 14.12 19.75
CA VAL A 649 38.39 14.05 19.80
C VAL A 649 38.80 14.67 21.14
N PRO A 650 39.48 13.95 22.05
CA PRO A 650 39.88 14.51 23.32
C PRO A 650 40.76 15.74 23.07
N ARG A 651 40.42 16.86 23.70
CA ARG A 651 41.29 18.04 23.72
C ARG A 651 42.66 17.61 24.21
N ALA A 652 43.70 17.97 23.46
CA ALA A 652 45.07 17.89 23.95
C ALA A 652 45.11 18.61 25.30
N LYS A 653 45.57 17.92 26.34
CA LYS A 653 45.86 18.54 27.63
C LYS A 653 46.95 19.57 27.37
N ASP A 654 46.65 20.83 27.64
CA ASP A 654 47.68 21.85 27.80
C ASP A 654 48.65 21.34 28.87
N LEU A 655 49.93 21.17 28.47
CA LEU A 655 51.03 20.84 29.37
C LEU A 655 51.30 22.06 30.25
N ASP A 656 50.52 22.18 31.32
CA ASP A 656 50.82 23.08 32.43
C ASP A 656 51.98 22.49 33.23
N THR A 657 53.20 22.77 32.77
CA THR A 657 54.44 22.43 33.48
C THR A 657 54.75 23.50 34.52
N THR A 658 53.86 23.66 35.50
CA THR A 658 54.16 24.39 36.73
C THR A 658 53.65 23.64 37.97
N SER A 659 54.39 22.63 38.43
CA SER A 659 54.59 22.32 39.87
C SER A 659 55.18 20.93 40.14
N SER A 660 56.49 20.74 39.89
CA SER A 660 57.28 19.79 40.71
C SER A 660 58.77 20.09 40.65
N LYS A 661 59.20 21.22 41.22
CA LYS A 661 60.61 21.42 41.65
C LYS A 661 60.75 22.48 42.75
N LYS A 662 59.75 22.56 43.64
CA LYS A 662 59.90 23.17 44.98
C LYS A 662 60.28 22.14 46.05
N ALA A 663 60.72 20.95 45.62
CA ALA A 663 61.15 19.83 46.48
C ALA A 663 62.61 19.38 46.25
N GLU A 664 63.37 20.05 45.37
CA GLU A 664 64.81 19.76 45.14
C GLU A 664 65.71 20.99 45.34
N THR A 665 65.25 22.02 46.07
CA THR A 665 66.09 23.19 46.45
C THR A 665 66.04 23.47 47.96
N ILE A 666 65.72 22.46 48.76
CA ILE A 666 65.84 22.48 50.23
C ILE A 666 66.91 21.46 50.72
N ALA A 667 67.69 20.87 49.81
CA ALA A 667 68.78 19.93 50.14
C ALA A 667 70.15 20.36 49.56
N ALA A 668 70.38 21.67 49.41
CA ALA A 668 71.69 22.21 49.01
C ALA A 668 72.07 23.49 49.80
N ILE A 669 71.51 23.66 51.00
CA ILE A 669 71.96 24.67 51.98
C ILE A 669 72.40 24.03 53.32
N GLU A 670 72.32 22.70 53.48
CA GLU A 670 73.03 21.97 54.54
C GLU A 670 73.55 20.64 53.99
N ALA A 671 74.89 20.47 54.02
CA ALA A 671 75.74 19.37 53.55
C ALA A 671 76.29 19.45 52.11
#